data_AF-A0AAE1JCS6-F1
#
_entry.id   AF-A0AAE1JCS6-F1
#
_cell.length_a   1.000
_cell.length_b   1.000
_cell.length_c   1.000
_cell.angle_alpha   90.00
_cell.angle_beta   90.00
_cell.angle_gamma   90.00
#
_symmetry.space_group_name_H-M   'P 1'
#
loop_
_entity.id
_entity.type
_entity.pdbx_description
1 polymer ?
#
loop_
_entity_poly.entity_id
_entity_poly.type
_entity_poly.pdbx_seq_one_letter_code
_entity_poly.pdbx_strand_id
1 'polypeptide(L)'
;MPVVQGSERNRFGFSPPATPLPAATQPDAEIASTNHNSLSPNSTNEHHEDVQNAYRYSPLLGHRHIRLLRLLPDRNENAPLHSQLFDYPMLELGDGPHMYEALSYVWGSSQRPHILYIDEKSLPITANLYEVLLRLRDKMIERILWIDAVCIDQTSIEERGEQIQYMAEIYSKANRVIVWLGEAADNSDQALKSIRLAADEECQSFQKDTDQQAVLALLERPWFRRIWVLQEVAAAQHIVMMCGSIRIDGYAFCLGLPSLLKHEDIPSHIRSVTYLMRGCIFRPKYSVNSLGGISLDIRPLGALIDMYHTHEATERHDKIFALLGMSSNDPTNHGLLPNYKTPWDELMAQLVRFILGERVFIKSWMQQQAAVVFAKGCVIGIVSSIQIAHDDSHGDRQHVRLKIRDVPGPSWTVQVAGKPIEAGDLVCHLLGATKPMVIRPRHDNFTIILVEFTPPTDDRMDKMDLEQLERPESSSVHDFLLVWDWNSSNEETTSQDYESWMASRVPENFYAEDESKNYPDKQIRLENVALIMSDAGSNDKTIINTLQGMKNAYARDFGEADRRTLMCMSKLALMYGRTGHLWEAESEFWRMFWTRMNLQERREDIVREVTDFVAMCKSHGHFLGAKNFGKVASLVEMAGRYPLMGDKDFAVLLAQASLRDVEVTEKSVIAAEKKFKSEAKVDQTPGRKKYTPPPMEVLLLRAINKENIEATYLLLCQEKVQVTEKILLSAVENDDSSVLWCLLGREKDEIQITEKVVMEATRRGNESVLQYLLERHGDRIRLTEEVVIAAAENRERSVLVYLLGRWKDRVQITPRVAVAAAENGQFPALKILLQAEGIEFEVTNEVVVAAARNREKSVLVTLFKERGYEIRLTRETLEAAKGNGNILAVRRAIEEARSMARMRAAWRIWE
;
A
#
# COMPACT_ATOMS: atom_id res chain seq x y z
N MET A 1 40.77 -33.77 40.22
CA MET A 1 41.32 -33.80 41.59
C MET A 1 40.87 -32.56 42.34
N PRO A 2 40.55 -32.68 43.63
CA PRO A 2 39.17 -32.49 44.11
C PRO A 2 39.07 -31.61 45.37
N VAL A 3 37.85 -31.40 45.88
CA VAL A 3 37.38 -31.44 47.29
C VAL A 3 35.95 -30.84 47.27
N VAL A 4 34.84 -31.60 47.35
CA VAL A 4 34.28 -32.48 48.41
C VAL A 4 33.51 -31.71 49.48
N GLN A 5 32.18 -31.93 49.52
CA GLN A 5 31.30 -32.32 50.66
C GLN A 5 29.84 -32.20 50.18
N GLY A 6 28.88 -33.12 50.35
CA GLY A 6 28.83 -34.41 51.04
C GLY A 6 27.41 -34.70 51.54
N SER A 7 26.95 -35.96 51.37
CA SER A 7 25.78 -36.68 51.94
C SER A 7 24.38 -36.36 51.37
N GLU A 8 23.59 -37.25 50.74
CA GLU A 8 23.17 -38.67 50.91
C GLU A 8 22.09 -38.98 51.97
N ARG A 9 20.89 -39.39 51.46
CA ARG A 9 20.00 -40.52 51.86
C ARG A 9 19.38 -40.49 53.28
N ASN A 10 18.09 -40.75 53.55
CA ASN A 10 17.17 -41.76 53.02
C ASN A 10 15.78 -41.70 53.73
N ARG A 11 14.72 -42.11 52.99
CA ARG A 11 13.49 -42.86 53.38
C ARG A 11 12.43 -42.25 54.33
N PHE A 12 11.23 -42.05 53.77
CA PHE A 12 9.90 -42.69 54.02
C PHE A 12 8.92 -41.86 53.15
N GLY A 13 8.16 -42.30 52.14
CA GLY A 13 7.47 -43.57 51.93
C GLY A 13 5.96 -43.33 52.04
N PHE A 14 5.30 -42.66 51.09
CA PHE A 14 3.83 -42.70 50.89
C PHE A 14 3.43 -42.36 49.45
N SER A 15 2.57 -43.22 48.88
CA SER A 15 1.98 -43.13 47.53
C SER A 15 0.97 -41.96 47.38
N PRO A 16 0.66 -41.51 46.15
CA PRO A 16 -0.06 -40.26 45.90
C PRO A 16 -1.59 -40.42 45.86
N PRO A 17 -2.38 -39.36 46.14
CA PRO A 17 -3.78 -39.28 45.74
C PRO A 17 -3.93 -38.65 44.36
N ALA A 18 -4.96 -39.09 43.65
CA ALA A 18 -5.31 -38.74 42.29
C ALA A 18 -5.70 -37.26 42.08
N THR A 19 -5.32 -36.73 40.92
CA THR A 19 -5.71 -35.42 40.38
C THR A 19 -6.99 -35.54 39.53
N PRO A 20 -7.90 -34.55 39.55
CA PRO A 20 -8.97 -34.42 38.57
C PRO A 20 -8.57 -33.52 37.39
N LEU A 21 -8.91 -33.95 36.16
CA LEU A 21 -8.89 -33.17 34.91
C LEU A 21 -10.33 -32.75 34.55
N PRO A 22 -10.55 -31.55 33.97
CA PRO A 22 -11.81 -31.21 33.30
C PRO A 22 -11.73 -31.46 31.78
N ALA A 23 -12.93 -31.57 31.21
CA ALA A 23 -13.27 -32.14 29.92
C ALA A 23 -13.17 -31.20 28.72
N ALA A 24 -12.89 -31.78 27.54
CA ALA A 24 -13.39 -31.33 26.25
C ALA A 24 -13.65 -32.56 25.35
N THR A 25 -14.84 -32.56 24.76
CA THR A 25 -15.54 -33.66 24.09
C THR A 25 -15.18 -33.81 22.60
N GLN A 26 -14.81 -35.02 22.20
CA GLN A 26 -14.97 -35.58 20.85
C GLN A 26 -15.94 -36.77 20.94
N PRO A 27 -16.85 -37.00 19.97
CA PRO A 27 -17.64 -38.22 19.94
C PRO A 27 -16.96 -39.26 19.06
N ASP A 28 -16.43 -40.32 19.67
CA ASP A 28 -16.18 -41.60 19.01
C ASP A 28 -17.18 -42.64 19.51
N ALA A 29 -17.63 -43.43 18.55
CA ALA A 29 -18.76 -44.33 18.62
C ALA A 29 -18.61 -45.46 19.66
N GLU A 30 -19.68 -45.68 20.42
CA GLU A 30 -19.84 -46.79 21.35
C GLU A 30 -19.90 -48.14 20.63
N ILE A 31 -19.03 -49.06 21.07
CA ILE A 31 -19.19 -50.50 20.91
C ILE A 31 -19.94 -50.99 22.16
N ALA A 32 -21.21 -51.35 22.01
CA ALA A 32 -21.98 -52.09 23.01
C ALA A 32 -22.16 -53.55 22.56
N SER A 33 -21.64 -54.44 23.38
CA SER A 33 -21.78 -55.89 23.32
C SER A 33 -23.23 -56.38 23.44
N THR A 34 -23.64 -57.32 22.60
CA THR A 34 -24.69 -58.31 22.95
C THR A 34 -24.38 -59.70 22.38
N ASN A 35 -24.13 -60.61 23.33
CA ASN A 35 -24.43 -62.05 23.39
C ASN A 35 -24.28 -63.01 22.19
N HIS A 36 -23.49 -64.06 22.48
CA HIS A 36 -23.46 -65.38 21.85
C HIS A 36 -24.84 -66.04 21.66
N ASN A 37 -25.05 -66.67 20.49
CA ASN A 37 -25.45 -68.08 20.39
C ASN A 37 -25.27 -68.66 18.97
N SER A 38 -24.39 -69.66 18.89
CA SER A 38 -24.45 -70.90 18.08
C SER A 38 -25.08 -70.88 16.67
N LEU A 39 -24.25 -71.11 15.65
CA LEU A 39 -24.30 -72.25 14.71
C LEU A 39 -23.15 -72.16 13.69
N SER A 40 -22.30 -73.18 13.61
CA SER A 40 -21.25 -73.40 12.59
C SER A 40 -21.86 -74.08 11.34
N PRO A 41 -21.08 -74.39 10.28
CA PRO A 41 -20.08 -73.61 9.54
C PRO A 41 -20.39 -73.62 8.01
N ASN A 42 -19.92 -72.63 7.25
CA ASN A 42 -19.38 -72.84 5.89
C ASN A 42 -18.82 -71.53 5.31
N SER A 43 -17.79 -71.67 4.48
CA SER A 43 -17.04 -70.66 3.71
C SER A 43 -16.02 -69.78 4.43
N THR A 44 -15.08 -70.38 5.14
CA THR A 44 -13.71 -69.87 5.18
C THR A 44 -13.05 -70.16 3.83
N ASN A 45 -13.06 -69.22 2.89
CA ASN A 45 -12.09 -69.21 1.79
C ASN A 45 -11.95 -67.90 0.97
N GLU A 46 -12.69 -66.81 1.26
CA GLU A 46 -12.63 -65.62 0.39
C GLU A 46 -11.55 -64.58 0.76
N HIS A 47 -10.91 -64.65 1.94
CA HIS A 47 -9.95 -63.62 2.36
C HIS A 47 -8.46 -63.95 2.17
N HIS A 48 -8.12 -65.13 1.61
CA HIS A 48 -6.72 -65.51 1.35
C HIS A 48 -6.31 -65.48 -0.13
N GLU A 49 -7.25 -65.41 -1.09
CA GLU A 49 -6.93 -65.33 -2.53
C GLU A 49 -6.72 -63.89 -3.03
N ASP A 50 -7.30 -62.87 -2.38
CA ASP A 50 -7.26 -61.47 -2.87
C ASP A 50 -5.86 -60.80 -2.80
N VAL A 51 -4.97 -61.25 -1.91
CA VAL A 51 -3.63 -60.63 -1.76
C VAL A 51 -2.65 -61.10 -2.84
N GLN A 52 -2.88 -62.26 -3.46
CA GLN A 52 -2.01 -62.78 -4.53
C GLN A 52 -2.29 -62.17 -5.91
N ASN A 53 -3.48 -61.58 -6.10
CA ASN A 53 -3.93 -61.03 -7.39
C ASN A 53 -3.88 -59.49 -7.48
N ALA A 54 -3.26 -58.82 -6.50
CA ALA A 54 -3.03 -57.39 -6.54
C ALA A 54 -1.84 -57.04 -7.45
N TYR A 55 -1.98 -55.98 -8.25
CA TYR A 55 -0.91 -55.47 -9.09
C TYR A 55 0.24 -54.90 -8.24
N ARG A 56 1.48 -55.15 -8.66
CA ARG A 56 2.69 -54.60 -8.03
C ARG A 56 3.57 -53.96 -9.09
N TYR A 57 3.98 -52.72 -8.84
CA TYR A 57 4.84 -51.98 -9.73
C TYR A 57 6.23 -52.60 -9.82
N SER A 58 6.77 -52.68 -11.04
CA SER A 58 8.19 -52.92 -11.27
C SER A 58 8.96 -51.60 -11.24
N PRO A 59 10.21 -51.58 -10.73
CA PRO A 59 11.08 -50.42 -10.86
C PRO A 59 11.25 -50.04 -12.34
N LEU A 60 11.29 -48.73 -12.61
CA LEU A 60 11.52 -48.21 -13.96
C LEU A 60 12.90 -48.63 -14.48
N LEU A 61 13.00 -48.91 -15.79
CA LEU A 61 14.21 -49.42 -16.46
C LEU A 61 15.40 -48.43 -16.52
N GLY A 62 15.26 -47.20 -16.04
CA GLY A 62 16.33 -46.21 -15.91
C GLY A 62 15.83 -44.78 -15.68
N HIS A 63 16.75 -43.84 -15.54
CA HIS A 63 16.41 -42.41 -15.46
C HIS A 63 15.68 -41.95 -16.73
N ARG A 64 14.75 -41.00 -16.60
CA ARG A 64 13.90 -40.46 -17.69
C ARG A 64 13.05 -41.51 -18.44
N HIS A 65 12.53 -42.49 -17.70
CA HIS A 65 11.48 -43.39 -18.17
C HIS A 65 10.16 -43.07 -17.47
N ILE A 66 9.05 -43.26 -18.17
CA ILE A 66 7.69 -43.19 -17.61
C ILE A 66 6.96 -44.47 -17.91
N ARG A 67 5.89 -44.78 -17.17
CA ARG A 67 4.94 -45.83 -17.58
C ARG A 67 3.80 -45.23 -18.39
N LEU A 68 3.33 -45.96 -19.38
CA LEU A 68 2.12 -45.62 -20.14
C LEU A 68 1.09 -46.74 -19.98
N LEU A 69 -0.17 -46.33 -19.88
CA LEU A 69 -1.32 -47.22 -19.79
C LEU A 69 -1.90 -47.46 -21.17
N ARG A 70 -1.86 -48.70 -21.65
CA ARG A 70 -2.65 -49.14 -22.81
C ARG A 70 -4.03 -49.60 -22.30
N LEU A 71 -5.06 -48.79 -22.54
CA LEU A 71 -6.46 -49.14 -22.26
C LEU A 71 -7.02 -50.01 -23.39
N LEU A 72 -7.49 -51.22 -23.07
CA LEU A 72 -7.98 -52.17 -24.06
C LEU A 72 -9.44 -51.89 -24.45
N PRO A 73 -9.81 -52.08 -25.72
CA PRO A 73 -11.18 -51.87 -26.18
C PRO A 73 -12.11 -53.00 -25.76
N ASP A 74 -13.39 -52.68 -25.55
CA ASP A 74 -14.45 -53.69 -25.37
C ASP A 74 -15.75 -53.20 -26.01
N ARG A 75 -16.48 -54.12 -26.66
CA ARG A 75 -17.77 -53.81 -27.27
C ARG A 75 -18.88 -53.60 -26.24
N ASN A 76 -18.76 -54.24 -25.09
CA ASN A 76 -19.70 -54.13 -23.98
C ASN A 76 -19.27 -52.99 -23.05
N GLU A 77 -20.09 -51.95 -22.97
CA GLU A 77 -19.84 -50.77 -22.13
C GLU A 77 -19.77 -51.11 -20.63
N ASN A 78 -20.40 -52.21 -20.22
CA ASN A 78 -20.41 -52.69 -18.83
C ASN A 78 -19.32 -53.73 -18.54
N ALA A 79 -18.48 -54.11 -19.52
CA ALA A 79 -17.38 -55.03 -19.27
C ALA A 79 -16.33 -54.39 -18.34
N PRO A 80 -15.62 -55.19 -17.52
CA PRO A 80 -14.50 -54.71 -16.71
C PRO A 80 -13.46 -53.96 -17.53
N LEU A 81 -12.76 -53.00 -16.90
CA LEU A 81 -11.67 -52.28 -17.55
C LEU A 81 -10.40 -53.13 -17.54
N HIS A 82 -9.92 -53.53 -18.71
CA HIS A 82 -8.64 -54.21 -18.88
C HIS A 82 -7.60 -53.29 -19.52
N SER A 83 -6.35 -53.43 -19.10
CA SER A 83 -5.25 -52.57 -19.52
C SER A 83 -3.89 -53.26 -19.39
N GLN A 84 -2.86 -52.63 -19.96
CA GLN A 84 -1.46 -53.02 -19.83
C GLN A 84 -0.62 -51.81 -19.45
N LEU A 85 0.38 -51.99 -18.58
CA LEU A 85 1.39 -50.97 -18.28
C LEU A 85 2.72 -51.34 -18.92
N PHE A 86 3.35 -50.38 -19.59
CA PHE A 86 4.66 -50.59 -20.20
C PHE A 86 5.55 -49.36 -20.02
N ASP A 87 6.86 -49.61 -19.93
CA ASP A 87 7.87 -48.56 -19.80
C ASP A 87 8.10 -47.86 -21.14
N TYR A 88 8.28 -46.54 -21.06
CA TYR A 88 8.43 -45.65 -22.19
C TYR A 88 9.65 -44.73 -22.00
N PRO A 89 10.66 -44.77 -22.88
CA PRO A 89 11.81 -43.89 -22.80
C PRO A 89 11.46 -42.48 -23.28
N MET A 90 11.81 -41.45 -22.51
CA MET A 90 11.58 -40.05 -22.89
C MET A 90 12.69 -39.47 -23.80
N LEU A 91 13.73 -40.25 -24.12
CA LEU A 91 15.04 -39.79 -24.62
C LEU A 91 15.13 -39.45 -26.11
N GLU A 92 14.11 -39.74 -26.94
CA GLU A 92 14.14 -39.34 -28.36
C GLU A 92 13.64 -37.91 -28.53
N LEU A 93 14.58 -36.96 -28.73
CA LEU A 93 14.29 -35.62 -29.25
C LEU A 93 13.84 -35.74 -30.72
N GLY A 94 12.60 -36.16 -30.93
CA GLY A 94 11.88 -35.95 -32.19
C GLY A 94 11.10 -34.63 -32.13
N ASP A 95 11.04 -33.89 -33.24
CA ASP A 95 10.35 -32.60 -33.35
C ASP A 95 8.80 -32.69 -33.29
N GLY A 96 8.20 -33.77 -32.76
CA GLY A 96 6.75 -34.02 -32.76
C GLY A 96 6.20 -34.53 -31.43
N PRO A 97 4.88 -34.38 -31.17
CA PRO A 97 4.24 -35.00 -30.01
C PRO A 97 4.32 -36.53 -30.09
N HIS A 98 4.41 -37.17 -28.92
CA HIS A 98 4.40 -38.62 -28.79
C HIS A 98 2.97 -39.17 -28.87
N MET A 99 2.84 -40.45 -29.21
CA MET A 99 1.54 -41.09 -29.52
C MET A 99 0.62 -41.35 -28.30
N TYR A 100 0.92 -40.81 -27.13
CA TYR A 100 0.08 -40.94 -25.94
C TYR A 100 -0.75 -39.67 -25.66
N GLU A 101 -1.90 -39.84 -25.03
CA GLU A 101 -2.73 -38.75 -24.49
C GLU A 101 -2.50 -38.65 -22.97
N ALA A 102 -2.51 -37.45 -22.40
CA ALA A 102 -2.38 -37.27 -20.95
C ALA A 102 -3.72 -36.87 -20.33
N LEU A 103 -4.05 -37.41 -19.17
CA LEU A 103 -5.31 -37.15 -18.47
C LEU A 103 -5.11 -36.14 -17.34
N SER A 104 -5.80 -35.00 -17.44
CA SER A 104 -5.93 -34.00 -16.38
C SER A 104 -7.31 -34.12 -15.73
N TYR A 105 -7.35 -34.57 -14.48
CA TYR A 105 -8.61 -34.86 -13.78
C TYR A 105 -8.46 -34.69 -12.26
N VAL A 106 -9.56 -34.64 -11.52
CA VAL A 106 -9.55 -34.65 -10.04
C VAL A 106 -9.53 -36.10 -9.55
N TRP A 107 -8.62 -36.49 -8.65
CA TRP A 107 -8.58 -37.88 -8.17
C TRP A 107 -9.91 -38.32 -7.52
N GLY A 108 -10.57 -37.42 -6.79
CA GLY A 108 -11.84 -37.70 -6.12
C GLY A 108 -11.66 -38.55 -4.86
N SER A 109 -12.77 -39.10 -4.36
CA SER A 109 -12.76 -39.91 -3.14
C SER A 109 -12.16 -41.30 -3.39
N SER A 110 -11.29 -41.74 -2.49
CA SER A 110 -10.81 -43.13 -2.43
C SER A 110 -11.79 -44.07 -1.71
N GLN A 111 -12.94 -43.56 -1.24
CA GLN A 111 -13.98 -44.38 -0.64
C GLN A 111 -14.66 -45.23 -1.72
N ARG A 112 -14.70 -46.55 -1.51
CA ARG A 112 -15.24 -47.55 -2.45
C ARG A 112 -14.50 -47.56 -3.81
N PRO A 113 -13.24 -48.03 -3.84
CA PRO A 113 -12.47 -48.09 -5.08
C PRO A 113 -13.10 -49.05 -6.08
N HIS A 114 -12.93 -48.75 -7.36
CA HIS A 114 -13.24 -49.65 -8.48
C HIS A 114 -11.96 -50.37 -8.89
N ILE A 115 -12.08 -51.45 -9.67
CA ILE A 115 -10.93 -52.27 -10.09
C ILE A 115 -10.60 -51.99 -11.56
N LEU A 116 -9.33 -51.68 -11.82
CA LEU A 116 -8.69 -51.71 -13.12
C LEU A 116 -7.83 -52.97 -13.21
N TYR A 117 -8.01 -53.80 -14.23
CA TYR A 117 -7.17 -54.98 -14.44
C TYR A 117 -5.96 -54.62 -15.29
N ILE A 118 -4.75 -54.85 -14.76
CA ILE A 118 -3.46 -54.67 -15.44
C ILE A 118 -2.82 -56.04 -15.59
N ASP A 119 -2.74 -56.54 -16.82
CA ASP A 119 -2.25 -57.90 -17.12
C ASP A 119 -2.88 -58.96 -16.18
N GLU A 120 -4.21 -58.94 -16.06
CA GLU A 120 -5.04 -59.79 -15.19
C GLU A 120 -4.91 -59.56 -13.67
N LYS A 121 -4.09 -58.61 -13.23
CA LYS A 121 -3.97 -58.24 -11.81
C LYS A 121 -4.82 -57.04 -11.47
N SER A 122 -5.39 -57.03 -10.28
CA SER A 122 -6.26 -55.96 -9.81
C SER A 122 -5.47 -54.74 -9.31
N LEU A 123 -5.79 -53.55 -9.81
CA LEU A 123 -5.34 -52.27 -9.28
C LEU A 123 -6.57 -51.47 -8.82
N PRO A 124 -6.67 -51.06 -7.54
CA PRO A 124 -7.75 -50.21 -7.07
C PRO A 124 -7.60 -48.78 -7.61
N ILE A 125 -8.66 -48.25 -8.20
CA ILE A 125 -8.75 -46.88 -8.71
C ILE A 125 -9.97 -46.15 -8.14
N THR A 126 -9.94 -44.82 -8.14
CA THR A 126 -11.05 -44.01 -7.64
C THR A 126 -12.26 -44.07 -8.59
N ALA A 127 -13.45 -43.75 -8.08
CA ALA A 127 -14.67 -43.71 -8.89
C ALA A 127 -14.55 -42.71 -10.07
N ASN A 128 -13.97 -41.53 -9.83
CA ASN A 128 -13.82 -40.53 -10.89
C ASN A 128 -12.85 -41.00 -12.00
N LEU A 129 -11.79 -41.73 -11.66
CA LEU A 129 -10.89 -42.32 -12.65
C LEU A 129 -11.58 -43.45 -13.43
N TYR A 130 -12.38 -44.28 -12.75
CA TYR A 130 -13.15 -45.33 -13.40
C TYR A 130 -14.15 -44.77 -14.42
N GLU A 131 -14.89 -43.72 -14.05
CA GLU A 131 -15.84 -43.02 -14.93
C GLU A 131 -15.17 -42.50 -16.21
N VAL A 132 -14.07 -41.76 -16.08
CA VAL A 132 -13.39 -41.24 -17.27
C VAL A 132 -12.78 -42.34 -18.13
N LEU A 133 -12.21 -43.41 -17.55
CA LEU A 133 -11.69 -44.54 -18.32
C LEU A 133 -12.80 -45.26 -19.09
N LEU A 134 -14.00 -45.42 -18.51
CA LEU A 134 -15.17 -45.93 -19.24
C LEU A 134 -15.55 -45.03 -20.42
N ARG A 135 -15.51 -43.71 -20.24
CA ARG A 135 -15.81 -42.73 -21.31
C ARG A 135 -14.74 -42.68 -22.40
N LEU A 136 -13.49 -42.98 -22.06
CA LEU A 136 -12.37 -43.02 -23.00
C LEU A 136 -12.22 -44.36 -23.71
N ARG A 137 -12.67 -45.47 -23.10
CA ARG A 137 -12.63 -46.80 -23.71
C ARG A 137 -13.40 -46.81 -25.03
N ASP A 138 -12.70 -47.13 -26.11
CA ASP A 138 -13.28 -47.31 -27.42
C ASP A 138 -13.77 -48.76 -27.61
N LYS A 139 -14.68 -49.00 -28.57
CA LYS A 139 -15.24 -50.33 -28.83
C LYS A 139 -14.32 -51.23 -29.65
N MET A 140 -13.32 -50.67 -30.33
CA MET A 140 -12.48 -51.39 -31.29
C MET A 140 -11.01 -51.06 -31.19
N ILE A 141 -10.63 -49.86 -30.73
CA ILE A 141 -9.24 -49.39 -30.79
C ILE A 141 -8.69 -49.17 -29.38
N GLU A 142 -7.49 -49.69 -29.11
CA GLU A 142 -6.79 -49.41 -27.86
C GLU A 142 -6.35 -47.94 -27.76
N ARG A 143 -6.26 -47.40 -26.55
CA ARG A 143 -5.76 -46.04 -26.30
C ARG A 143 -4.53 -46.07 -25.40
N ILE A 144 -3.55 -45.22 -25.70
CA ILE A 144 -2.35 -45.07 -24.88
C ILE A 144 -2.48 -43.78 -24.07
N LEU A 145 -2.52 -43.92 -22.75
CA LEU A 145 -2.79 -42.84 -21.80
C LEU A 145 -1.62 -42.72 -20.80
N TRP A 146 -1.32 -41.49 -20.41
CA TRP A 146 -0.56 -41.21 -19.20
C TRP A 146 -1.50 -40.67 -18.13
N ILE A 147 -1.54 -41.35 -16.98
CA ILE A 147 -2.41 -41.04 -15.84
C ILE A 147 -1.56 -41.12 -14.58
N ASP A 148 -1.34 -40.00 -13.90
CA ASP A 148 -0.49 -39.88 -12.70
C ASP A 148 -0.75 -40.96 -11.63
N ALA A 149 -2.01 -41.21 -11.29
CA ALA A 149 -2.42 -42.16 -10.26
C ALA A 149 -2.15 -43.63 -10.61
N VAL A 150 -1.91 -43.94 -11.90
CA VAL A 150 -1.71 -45.31 -12.40
C VAL A 150 -0.29 -45.51 -12.92
N CYS A 151 0.27 -44.53 -13.62
CA CYS A 151 1.59 -44.62 -14.24
C CYS A 151 2.75 -44.40 -13.25
N ILE A 152 2.50 -43.71 -12.14
CA ILE A 152 3.47 -43.49 -11.07
C ILE A 152 3.14 -44.43 -9.90
N ASP A 153 4.16 -45.07 -9.33
CA ASP A 153 4.03 -45.78 -8.06
C ASP A 153 3.88 -44.77 -6.92
N GLN A 154 2.63 -44.47 -6.57
CA GLN A 154 2.28 -43.51 -5.51
C GLN A 154 2.76 -43.94 -4.11
N THR A 155 3.18 -45.20 -3.94
CA THR A 155 3.71 -45.71 -2.67
C THR A 155 5.21 -45.46 -2.50
N SER A 156 5.92 -45.15 -3.59
CA SER A 156 7.35 -44.86 -3.62
C SER A 156 7.59 -43.34 -3.62
N ILE A 157 8.04 -42.79 -2.49
CA ILE A 157 8.32 -41.34 -2.36
C ILE A 157 9.44 -40.92 -3.32
N GLU A 158 10.44 -41.78 -3.50
CA GLU A 158 11.56 -41.58 -4.39
C GLU A 158 11.09 -41.50 -5.85
N GLU A 159 10.30 -42.48 -6.31
CA GLU A 159 9.76 -42.46 -7.67
C GLU A 159 8.83 -41.27 -7.89
N ARG A 160 7.93 -41.00 -6.94
CA ARG A 160 7.00 -39.87 -7.00
C ARG A 160 7.75 -38.55 -7.14
N GLY A 161 8.80 -38.34 -6.35
CA GLY A 161 9.64 -37.14 -6.41
C GLY A 161 10.37 -36.98 -7.75
N GLU A 162 10.87 -38.07 -8.32
CA GLU A 162 11.54 -38.06 -9.64
C GLU A 162 10.54 -37.83 -10.79
N GLN A 163 9.40 -38.54 -10.80
CA GLN A 163 8.39 -38.42 -11.86
C GLN A 163 7.71 -37.04 -11.86
N ILE A 164 7.51 -36.43 -10.68
CA ILE A 164 6.95 -35.07 -10.58
C ILE A 164 7.85 -34.03 -11.25
N GLN A 165 9.17 -34.20 -11.20
CA GLN A 165 10.11 -33.32 -11.92
C GLN A 165 9.90 -33.37 -13.44
N TYR A 166 9.36 -34.48 -13.97
CA TYR A 166 9.08 -34.66 -15.38
C TYR A 166 7.67 -34.24 -15.79
N MET A 167 6.81 -33.75 -14.87
CA MET A 167 5.41 -33.41 -15.17
C MET A 167 5.26 -32.47 -16.38
N ALA A 168 6.03 -31.37 -16.43
CA ALA A 168 5.99 -30.42 -17.55
C ALA A 168 6.39 -31.10 -18.87
N GLU A 169 7.42 -31.94 -18.85
CA GLU A 169 7.90 -32.67 -20.02
C GLU A 169 6.86 -33.69 -20.51
N ILE A 170 6.25 -34.44 -19.59
CA ILE A 170 5.24 -35.46 -19.92
C ILE A 170 4.02 -34.82 -20.58
N TYR A 171 3.47 -33.74 -20.00
CA TYR A 171 2.30 -33.09 -20.58
C TYR A 171 2.61 -32.37 -21.90
N SER A 172 3.79 -31.76 -22.02
CA SER A 172 4.20 -31.10 -23.26
C SER A 172 4.52 -32.06 -24.40
N LYS A 173 4.88 -33.30 -24.10
CA LYS A 173 5.10 -34.37 -25.09
C LYS A 173 3.85 -35.14 -25.47
N ALA A 174 2.75 -35.00 -24.73
CA ALA A 174 1.49 -35.66 -25.06
C ALA A 174 0.88 -35.13 -26.37
N ASN A 175 0.24 -36.00 -27.14
CA ASN A 175 -0.52 -35.62 -28.34
C ASN A 175 -1.66 -34.65 -28.02
N ARG A 176 -2.31 -34.86 -26.87
CA ARG A 176 -3.30 -33.94 -26.31
C ARG A 176 -3.43 -34.18 -24.81
N VAL A 177 -3.93 -33.16 -24.13
CA VAL A 177 -4.35 -33.23 -22.73
C VAL A 177 -5.88 -33.28 -22.67
N ILE A 178 -6.39 -34.35 -22.08
CA ILE A 178 -7.83 -34.55 -21.86
C ILE A 178 -8.15 -34.00 -20.48
N VAL A 179 -8.91 -32.92 -20.42
CA VAL A 179 -9.41 -32.33 -19.18
C VAL A 179 -10.76 -32.97 -18.85
N TRP A 180 -10.84 -33.70 -17.75
CA TRP A 180 -12.07 -34.32 -17.27
C TRP A 180 -12.67 -33.53 -16.11
N LEU A 181 -13.84 -32.94 -16.35
CA LEU A 181 -14.58 -32.16 -15.37
C LEU A 181 -15.55 -33.01 -14.53
N GLY A 182 -15.67 -34.32 -14.78
CA GLY A 182 -16.65 -35.19 -14.14
C GLY A 182 -17.88 -35.48 -15.01
N GLU A 183 -18.75 -36.37 -14.51
CA GLU A 183 -20.01 -36.73 -15.15
C GLU A 183 -20.98 -35.54 -15.30
N ALA A 184 -22.00 -35.72 -16.15
CA ALA A 184 -23.00 -34.69 -16.39
C ALA A 184 -23.90 -34.50 -15.15
N ALA A 185 -23.92 -33.29 -14.61
CA ALA A 185 -24.70 -32.88 -13.44
C ALA A 185 -24.93 -31.36 -13.48
N ASP A 186 -25.97 -30.86 -12.82
CA ASP A 186 -26.24 -29.40 -12.72
C ASP A 186 -26.30 -28.68 -14.08
N ASN A 187 -26.88 -29.35 -15.10
CA ASN A 187 -26.95 -28.87 -16.49
C ASN A 187 -25.58 -28.58 -17.14
N SER A 188 -24.51 -29.19 -16.65
CA SER A 188 -23.15 -28.99 -17.14
C SER A 188 -22.96 -29.32 -18.63
N ASP A 189 -23.75 -30.24 -19.16
CA ASP A 189 -23.74 -30.61 -20.57
C ASP A 189 -24.31 -29.49 -21.45
N GLN A 190 -25.35 -28.79 -20.98
CA GLN A 190 -25.91 -27.60 -21.60
C GLN A 190 -24.97 -26.41 -21.46
N ALA A 191 -24.36 -26.22 -20.29
CA ALA A 191 -23.35 -25.18 -20.09
C ALA A 191 -22.20 -25.29 -21.10
N LEU A 192 -21.63 -26.49 -21.26
CA LEU A 192 -20.52 -26.72 -22.20
C LEU A 192 -20.94 -26.55 -23.68
N LYS A 193 -22.18 -26.94 -24.03
CA LYS A 193 -22.76 -26.67 -25.35
C LYS A 193 -22.94 -25.17 -25.60
N SER A 194 -23.46 -24.42 -24.62
CA SER A 194 -23.66 -22.97 -24.71
C SER A 194 -22.34 -22.24 -24.91
N ILE A 195 -21.30 -22.60 -24.14
CA ILE A 195 -19.95 -22.03 -24.31
C ILE A 195 -19.43 -22.31 -25.72
N ARG A 196 -19.59 -23.55 -26.22
CA ARG A 196 -19.18 -23.92 -27.58
C ARG A 196 -19.89 -23.10 -28.66
N LEU A 197 -21.19 -22.91 -28.52
CA LEU A 197 -21.99 -22.11 -29.47
C LEU A 197 -21.64 -20.62 -29.40
N ALA A 198 -21.30 -20.10 -28.22
CA ALA A 198 -20.89 -18.71 -28.04
C ALA A 198 -19.52 -18.39 -28.63
N ALA A 199 -18.64 -19.40 -28.72
CA ALA A 199 -17.33 -19.30 -29.35
C ALA A 199 -17.39 -19.22 -30.88
N ASP A 200 -18.51 -19.61 -31.48
CA ASP A 200 -18.74 -19.60 -32.93
C ASP A 200 -19.47 -18.32 -33.34
N GLU A 201 -18.77 -17.41 -34.02
CA GLU A 201 -19.29 -16.09 -34.44
C GLU A 201 -20.54 -16.19 -35.32
N GLU A 202 -20.70 -17.26 -36.12
CA GLU A 202 -21.88 -17.46 -36.97
C GLU A 202 -23.13 -17.86 -36.14
N CYS A 203 -22.93 -18.49 -34.99
CA CYS A 203 -23.98 -18.96 -34.09
C CYS A 203 -24.45 -17.91 -33.06
N GLN A 204 -23.76 -16.75 -32.94
CA GLN A 204 -24.08 -15.71 -31.95
C GLN A 204 -25.48 -15.09 -32.14
N SER A 205 -26.07 -15.19 -33.33
CA SER A 205 -27.37 -14.59 -33.68
C SER A 205 -28.60 -15.27 -33.09
N PHE A 206 -28.46 -16.41 -32.39
CA PHE A 206 -29.58 -17.22 -31.88
C PHE A 206 -29.78 -17.23 -30.35
N GLN A 207 -29.01 -16.46 -29.58
CA GLN A 207 -29.04 -16.55 -28.11
C GLN A 207 -30.22 -15.78 -27.49
N LYS A 208 -31.23 -16.52 -27.00
CA LYS A 208 -32.33 -15.97 -26.19
C LYS A 208 -32.50 -16.61 -24.81
N ASP A 209 -31.90 -17.77 -24.54
CA ASP A 209 -32.01 -18.51 -23.26
C ASP A 209 -30.67 -19.16 -22.87
N THR A 210 -29.67 -18.37 -22.49
CA THR A 210 -28.43 -18.90 -21.89
C THR A 210 -28.64 -19.10 -20.39
N ASP A 211 -28.54 -20.34 -19.91
CA ASP A 211 -28.51 -20.67 -18.48
C ASP A 211 -27.14 -20.28 -17.88
N GLN A 212 -27.00 -19.01 -17.50
CA GLN A 212 -25.77 -18.49 -16.87
C GLN A 212 -25.45 -19.21 -15.56
N GLN A 213 -26.47 -19.69 -14.83
CA GLN A 213 -26.29 -20.41 -13.58
C GLN A 213 -25.61 -21.76 -13.82
N ALA A 214 -25.98 -22.48 -14.88
CA ALA A 214 -25.31 -23.73 -15.27
C ALA A 214 -23.84 -23.50 -15.67
N VAL A 215 -23.52 -22.38 -16.33
CA VAL A 215 -22.13 -22.00 -16.62
C VAL A 215 -21.36 -21.75 -15.34
N LEU A 216 -21.90 -20.97 -14.41
CA LEU A 216 -21.24 -20.71 -13.12
C LEU A 216 -21.02 -22.00 -12.31
N ALA A 217 -22.03 -22.88 -12.23
CA ALA A 217 -21.91 -24.18 -11.56
C ALA A 217 -20.85 -25.09 -12.19
N LEU A 218 -20.68 -25.05 -13.52
CA LEU A 218 -19.60 -25.75 -14.22
C LEU A 218 -18.23 -25.21 -13.80
N LEU A 219 -18.07 -23.88 -13.71
CA LEU A 219 -16.82 -23.23 -13.30
C LEU A 219 -16.46 -23.49 -11.83
N GLU A 220 -17.44 -23.77 -10.97
CA GLU A 220 -17.21 -24.10 -9.56
C GLU A 220 -16.65 -25.52 -9.36
N ARG A 221 -16.57 -26.35 -10.41
CA ARG A 221 -16.10 -27.72 -10.30
C ARG A 221 -14.65 -27.78 -9.78
N PRO A 222 -14.31 -28.76 -8.92
CA PRO A 222 -13.02 -28.78 -8.21
C PRO A 222 -11.78 -28.77 -9.10
N TRP A 223 -11.90 -29.25 -10.35
CA TRP A 223 -10.79 -29.26 -11.31
C TRP A 223 -10.18 -27.87 -11.47
N PHE A 224 -11.00 -26.83 -11.62
CA PHE A 224 -10.54 -25.45 -11.83
C PHE A 224 -9.76 -24.85 -10.65
N ARG A 225 -9.87 -25.44 -9.46
CA ARG A 225 -9.24 -24.93 -8.25
C ARG A 225 -7.92 -25.61 -7.91
N ARG A 226 -7.61 -26.77 -8.51
CA ARG A 226 -6.40 -27.53 -8.17
C ARG A 226 -5.16 -26.83 -8.71
N ILE A 227 -4.07 -26.78 -7.94
CA ILE A 227 -2.86 -26.11 -8.42
C ILE A 227 -2.16 -26.89 -9.54
N TRP A 228 -2.18 -28.22 -9.50
CA TRP A 228 -1.51 -29.07 -10.50
C TRP A 228 -2.01 -28.80 -11.92
N VAL A 229 -3.32 -28.55 -12.09
CA VAL A 229 -3.92 -28.37 -13.43
C VAL A 229 -3.30 -27.21 -14.21
N LEU A 230 -2.72 -26.22 -13.51
CA LEU A 230 -2.06 -25.07 -14.13
C LEU A 230 -0.89 -25.52 -14.99
N GLN A 231 -0.03 -26.40 -14.47
CA GLN A 231 1.10 -26.94 -15.21
C GLN A 231 0.63 -27.84 -16.36
N GLU A 232 -0.42 -28.64 -16.13
CA GLU A 232 -0.96 -29.60 -17.10
C GLU A 232 -1.50 -28.87 -18.35
N VAL A 233 -2.29 -27.81 -18.15
CA VAL A 233 -2.82 -27.00 -19.26
C VAL A 233 -1.79 -26.04 -19.83
N ALA A 234 -0.84 -25.56 -19.03
CA ALA A 234 0.24 -24.69 -19.53
C ALA A 234 1.19 -25.44 -20.48
N ALA A 235 1.45 -26.72 -20.18
CA ALA A 235 2.31 -27.60 -20.97
C ALA A 235 1.63 -28.19 -22.21
N ALA A 236 0.29 -28.32 -22.20
CA ALA A 236 -0.45 -28.98 -23.25
C ALA A 236 -0.20 -28.37 -24.64
N GLN A 237 -0.07 -29.21 -25.67
CA GLN A 237 -0.08 -28.74 -27.08
C GLN A 237 -1.51 -28.56 -27.62
N HIS A 238 -2.43 -29.39 -27.15
CA HIS A 238 -3.83 -29.40 -27.54
C HIS A 238 -4.69 -29.85 -26.35
N ILE A 239 -5.74 -29.11 -26.03
CA ILE A 239 -6.57 -29.34 -24.85
C ILE A 239 -7.98 -29.71 -25.29
N VAL A 240 -8.48 -30.85 -24.81
CA VAL A 240 -9.87 -31.26 -25.00
C VAL A 240 -10.55 -31.29 -23.64
N MET A 241 -11.54 -30.43 -23.43
CA MET A 241 -12.33 -30.42 -22.21
C MET A 241 -13.54 -31.34 -22.36
N MET A 242 -13.76 -32.17 -21.35
CA MET A 242 -14.79 -33.19 -21.31
C MET A 242 -15.64 -33.09 -20.04
N CYS A 243 -16.95 -33.16 -20.22
CA CYS A 243 -17.93 -33.21 -19.14
C CYS A 243 -19.05 -34.18 -19.54
N GLY A 244 -19.15 -35.31 -18.84
CA GLY A 244 -19.97 -36.44 -19.28
C GLY A 244 -19.60 -36.86 -20.71
N SER A 245 -20.57 -36.83 -21.63
CA SER A 245 -20.36 -37.15 -23.05
C SER A 245 -20.01 -35.95 -23.93
N ILE A 246 -20.10 -34.71 -23.42
CA ILE A 246 -19.86 -33.50 -24.21
C ILE A 246 -18.38 -33.16 -24.19
N ARG A 247 -17.87 -32.75 -25.37
CA ARG A 247 -16.48 -32.34 -25.59
C ARG A 247 -16.43 -30.97 -26.25
N ILE A 248 -15.47 -30.15 -25.83
CA ILE A 248 -15.15 -28.86 -26.42
C ILE A 248 -13.63 -28.71 -26.50
N ASP A 249 -13.15 -28.02 -27.53
CA ASP A 249 -11.75 -27.60 -27.62
C ASP A 249 -11.45 -26.53 -26.56
N GLY A 250 -10.26 -26.57 -25.95
CA GLY A 250 -9.87 -25.64 -24.89
C GLY A 250 -9.82 -24.18 -25.34
N TYR A 251 -9.43 -23.91 -26.59
CA TYR A 251 -9.42 -22.55 -27.13
C TYR A 251 -10.85 -22.05 -27.39
N ALA A 252 -11.74 -22.91 -27.91
CA ALA A 252 -13.16 -22.60 -28.03
C ALA A 252 -13.80 -22.31 -26.66
N PHE A 253 -13.44 -23.05 -25.61
CA PHE A 253 -13.89 -22.75 -24.25
C PHE A 253 -13.47 -21.34 -23.80
N CYS A 254 -12.20 -20.97 -24.00
CA CYS A 254 -11.68 -19.65 -23.64
C CYS A 254 -12.32 -18.50 -24.43
N LEU A 255 -12.70 -18.71 -25.69
CA LEU A 255 -13.37 -17.70 -26.52
C LEU A 255 -14.85 -17.55 -26.18
N GLY A 256 -15.56 -18.65 -25.91
CA GLY A 256 -16.99 -18.63 -25.64
C GLY A 256 -17.35 -18.07 -24.27
N LEU A 257 -16.47 -18.24 -23.28
CA LEU A 257 -16.77 -17.86 -21.89
C LEU A 257 -17.01 -16.35 -21.69
N PRO A 258 -16.16 -15.43 -22.19
CA PRO A 258 -16.37 -13.98 -22.06
C PRO A 258 -17.62 -13.47 -22.82
N SER A 259 -18.12 -14.22 -23.80
CA SER A 259 -19.35 -13.89 -24.52
C SER A 259 -20.62 -14.19 -23.70
N LEU A 260 -20.53 -15.05 -22.67
CA LEU A 260 -21.67 -15.48 -21.86
C LEU A 260 -21.71 -14.84 -20.46
N LEU A 261 -20.54 -14.49 -19.91
CA LEU A 261 -20.39 -13.92 -18.58
C LEU A 261 -19.63 -12.59 -18.67
N LYS A 262 -20.00 -11.60 -17.84
CA LYS A 262 -19.19 -10.39 -17.72
C LYS A 262 -17.88 -10.74 -17.04
N HIS A 263 -16.84 -9.96 -17.33
CA HIS A 263 -15.52 -10.16 -16.75
C HIS A 263 -15.52 -10.21 -15.20
N GLU A 264 -16.38 -9.42 -14.55
CA GLU A 264 -16.53 -9.37 -13.09
C GLU A 264 -17.16 -10.65 -12.51
N ASP A 265 -17.98 -11.36 -13.30
CA ASP A 265 -18.68 -12.57 -12.88
C ASP A 265 -17.78 -13.83 -13.01
N ILE A 266 -16.65 -13.73 -13.73
CA ILE A 266 -15.71 -14.84 -13.92
C ILE A 266 -14.73 -14.89 -12.75
N PRO A 267 -14.72 -15.97 -11.93
CA PRO A 267 -13.81 -16.09 -10.79
C PRO A 267 -12.34 -15.97 -11.21
N SER A 268 -11.50 -15.40 -10.34
CA SER A 268 -10.07 -15.18 -10.63
C SER A 268 -9.31 -16.45 -10.99
N HIS A 269 -9.57 -17.57 -10.29
CA HIS A 269 -8.96 -18.86 -10.59
C HIS A 269 -9.32 -19.40 -11.99
N ILE A 270 -10.50 -19.05 -12.53
CA ILE A 270 -10.87 -19.39 -13.91
C ILE A 270 -10.10 -18.54 -14.92
N ARG A 271 -9.95 -17.23 -14.65
CA ARG A 271 -9.13 -16.34 -15.48
C ARG A 271 -7.68 -16.82 -15.57
N SER A 272 -7.13 -17.26 -14.44
CA SER A 272 -5.81 -17.91 -14.35
C SER A 272 -5.67 -19.13 -15.26
N VAL A 273 -6.60 -20.08 -15.18
CA VAL A 273 -6.57 -21.30 -16.00
C VAL A 273 -6.78 -20.99 -17.48
N THR A 274 -7.76 -20.15 -17.82
CA THR A 274 -8.08 -19.77 -19.21
C THR A 274 -6.94 -19.01 -19.89
N TYR A 275 -6.20 -18.18 -19.15
CA TYR A 275 -4.95 -17.56 -19.63
C TYR A 275 -3.92 -18.62 -20.05
N LEU A 276 -3.68 -19.61 -19.19
CA LEU A 276 -2.71 -20.67 -19.48
C LEU A 276 -3.17 -21.52 -20.67
N MET A 277 -4.45 -21.88 -20.73
CA MET A 277 -5.05 -22.61 -21.84
C MET A 277 -4.96 -21.85 -23.17
N ARG A 278 -5.34 -20.57 -23.20
CA ARG A 278 -5.32 -19.77 -24.44
C ARG A 278 -3.91 -19.61 -25.01
N GLY A 279 -2.90 -19.53 -24.15
CA GLY A 279 -1.51 -19.43 -24.56
C GLY A 279 -0.91 -20.71 -25.14
N CYS A 280 -1.58 -21.87 -25.01
CA CYS A 280 -1.01 -23.16 -25.41
C CYS A 280 -0.66 -23.24 -26.91
N ILE A 281 -1.43 -22.57 -27.76
CA ILE A 281 -1.25 -22.57 -29.22
C ILE A 281 -0.05 -21.71 -29.67
N PHE A 282 0.33 -20.71 -28.85
CA PHE A 282 1.33 -19.71 -29.22
C PHE A 282 2.72 -19.95 -28.60
N ARG A 283 2.84 -20.88 -27.63
CA ARG A 283 4.08 -21.08 -26.88
C ARG A 283 5.08 -21.97 -27.62
N PRO A 284 6.39 -21.68 -27.53
CA PRO A 284 7.43 -22.65 -27.85
C PRO A 284 7.23 -23.91 -26.99
N LYS A 285 7.59 -25.09 -27.51
CA LYS A 285 7.35 -26.36 -26.80
C LYS A 285 7.91 -26.38 -25.38
N TYR A 286 9.14 -25.89 -25.20
CA TYR A 286 9.85 -25.77 -23.92
C TYR A 286 11.27 -25.18 -24.12
N SER A 287 11.90 -24.74 -23.03
CA SER A 287 13.34 -24.48 -22.93
C SER A 287 14.04 -25.55 -22.09
N VAL A 288 15.33 -25.77 -22.34
CA VAL A 288 16.15 -26.73 -21.56
C VAL A 288 16.98 -25.93 -20.56
N ASN A 289 16.86 -26.25 -19.26
CA ASN A 289 17.62 -25.61 -18.20
C ASN A 289 19.05 -26.18 -18.10
N SER A 290 19.85 -25.59 -17.21
CA SER A 290 21.28 -25.89 -17.04
C SER A 290 21.59 -27.35 -16.66
N LEU A 291 20.60 -28.07 -16.10
CA LEU A 291 20.68 -29.48 -15.69
C LEU A 291 20.03 -30.44 -16.70
N GLY A 292 19.60 -29.96 -17.87
CA GLY A 292 18.93 -30.77 -18.89
C GLY A 292 17.45 -31.06 -18.62
N GLY A 293 16.85 -30.37 -17.65
CA GLY A 293 15.41 -30.37 -17.35
C GLY A 293 14.63 -29.40 -18.23
N ILE A 294 13.33 -29.63 -18.35
CA ILE A 294 12.42 -28.86 -19.22
C ILE A 294 11.73 -27.76 -18.41
N SER A 295 11.81 -26.53 -18.88
CA SER A 295 10.99 -25.39 -18.41
C SER A 295 10.01 -24.97 -19.50
N LEU A 296 8.79 -24.63 -19.10
CA LEU A 296 7.79 -24.07 -20.00
C LEU A 296 8.00 -22.57 -20.26
N ASP A 297 8.95 -21.92 -19.58
CA ASP A 297 9.30 -20.50 -19.73
C ASP A 297 8.07 -19.57 -19.68
N ILE A 298 7.16 -19.83 -18.74
CA ILE A 298 5.90 -19.07 -18.65
C ILE A 298 6.15 -17.71 -18.02
N ARG A 299 6.62 -17.70 -16.76
CA ARG A 299 6.90 -16.50 -15.95
C ARG A 299 7.91 -16.81 -14.85
N PRO A 300 8.56 -15.79 -14.28
CA PRO A 300 9.31 -15.93 -13.03
C PRO A 300 8.51 -16.61 -11.92
N LEU A 301 9.16 -17.42 -11.09
CA LEU A 301 8.48 -18.21 -10.05
C LEU A 301 7.71 -17.35 -9.06
N GLY A 302 8.23 -16.19 -8.65
CA GLY A 302 7.53 -15.31 -7.71
C GLY A 302 6.22 -14.79 -8.30
N ALA A 303 6.23 -14.40 -9.58
CA ALA A 303 5.01 -14.01 -10.28
C ALA A 303 3.99 -15.17 -10.39
N LEU A 304 4.45 -16.41 -10.62
CA LEU A 304 3.56 -17.58 -10.64
C LEU A 304 2.94 -17.84 -9.26
N ILE A 305 3.73 -17.73 -8.19
CA ILE A 305 3.26 -17.89 -6.82
C ILE A 305 2.20 -16.83 -6.51
N ASP A 306 2.48 -15.55 -6.82
CA ASP A 306 1.54 -14.45 -6.61
C ASP A 306 0.20 -14.68 -7.32
N MET A 307 0.23 -15.21 -8.55
CA MET A 307 -0.98 -15.47 -9.33
C MET A 307 -1.77 -16.69 -8.84
N TYR A 308 -1.10 -17.70 -8.31
CA TYR A 308 -1.67 -19.05 -8.21
C TYR A 308 -1.66 -19.68 -6.81
N HIS A 309 -1.02 -19.08 -5.79
CA HIS A 309 -0.94 -19.67 -4.43
C HIS A 309 -2.31 -19.93 -3.75
N THR A 310 -3.38 -19.31 -4.27
CA THR A 310 -4.77 -19.48 -3.81
C THR A 310 -5.42 -20.77 -4.32
N HIS A 311 -4.81 -21.45 -5.28
CA HIS A 311 -5.28 -22.75 -5.75
C HIS A 311 -5.12 -23.81 -4.65
N GLU A 312 -6.05 -24.76 -4.65
CA GLU A 312 -6.15 -25.85 -3.70
C GLU A 312 -5.08 -26.92 -3.98
N ALA A 313 -4.52 -27.45 -2.90
CA ALA A 313 -3.51 -28.49 -2.91
C ALA A 313 -3.77 -29.45 -1.75
N THR A 314 -3.66 -30.75 -2.01
CA THR A 314 -3.80 -31.78 -0.96
C THR A 314 -2.58 -31.73 -0.03
N GLU A 315 -1.38 -31.74 -0.61
CA GLU A 315 -0.13 -31.53 0.10
C GLU A 315 0.32 -30.08 -0.07
N ARG A 316 0.77 -29.43 1.01
CA ARG A 316 1.11 -28.00 0.96
C ARG A 316 2.29 -27.71 0.03
N HIS A 317 3.25 -28.64 -0.06
CA HIS A 317 4.40 -28.59 -0.96
C HIS A 317 4.02 -28.39 -2.43
N ASP A 318 2.87 -28.92 -2.83
CA ASP A 318 2.38 -28.80 -4.21
C ASP A 318 2.09 -27.35 -4.59
N LYS A 319 1.85 -26.46 -3.60
CA LYS A 319 1.70 -25.02 -3.86
C LYS A 319 2.94 -24.39 -4.52
N ILE A 320 4.10 -25.01 -4.34
CA ILE A 320 5.37 -24.59 -4.93
C ILE A 320 5.76 -25.53 -6.06
N PHE A 321 5.72 -26.85 -5.82
CA PHE A 321 6.23 -27.84 -6.78
C PHE A 321 5.46 -27.85 -8.11
N ALA A 322 4.14 -27.62 -8.10
CA ALA A 322 3.35 -27.53 -9.32
C ALA A 322 3.73 -26.34 -10.22
N LEU A 323 4.43 -25.34 -9.69
CA LEU A 323 4.79 -24.13 -10.43
C LEU A 323 6.26 -24.14 -10.91
N LEU A 324 7.10 -25.04 -10.39
CA LEU A 324 8.53 -25.08 -10.75
C LEU A 324 8.75 -25.33 -12.24
N GLY A 325 8.00 -26.26 -12.84
CA GLY A 325 8.11 -26.56 -14.28
C GLY A 325 7.64 -25.42 -15.19
N MET A 326 6.88 -24.46 -14.65
CA MET A 326 6.41 -23.28 -15.37
C MET A 326 7.36 -22.09 -15.26
N SER A 327 8.31 -22.12 -14.32
CA SER A 327 9.20 -21.00 -14.02
C SER A 327 10.19 -20.71 -15.15
N SER A 328 10.30 -19.45 -15.56
CA SER A 328 11.33 -18.99 -16.50
C SER A 328 12.72 -18.81 -15.86
N ASN A 329 12.77 -18.68 -14.52
CA ASN A 329 14.02 -18.67 -13.78
C ASN A 329 14.34 -20.06 -13.27
N ASP A 330 15.62 -20.43 -13.24
CA ASP A 330 16.09 -21.75 -12.78
C ASP A 330 16.22 -21.77 -11.24
N PRO A 331 15.28 -22.39 -10.50
CA PRO A 331 15.27 -22.35 -9.04
C PRO A 331 16.17 -23.45 -8.44
N THR A 332 16.71 -24.34 -9.28
CA THR A 332 17.47 -25.53 -8.85
C THR A 332 18.76 -25.17 -8.10
N ASN A 333 19.42 -24.07 -8.50
CA ASN A 333 20.62 -23.56 -7.84
C ASN A 333 20.40 -23.12 -6.38
N HIS A 334 19.14 -22.92 -5.96
CA HIS A 334 18.77 -22.56 -4.58
C HIS A 334 18.12 -23.75 -3.83
N GLY A 335 18.26 -24.97 -4.35
CA GLY A 335 17.75 -26.19 -3.70
C GLY A 335 16.25 -26.42 -3.85
N LEU A 336 15.54 -25.59 -4.63
CA LEU A 336 14.11 -25.72 -4.87
C LEU A 336 13.83 -26.81 -5.92
N LEU A 337 13.74 -28.04 -5.44
CA LEU A 337 13.38 -29.23 -6.21
C LEU A 337 12.22 -29.98 -5.51
N PRO A 338 11.37 -30.71 -6.26
CA PRO A 338 10.34 -31.57 -5.69
C PRO A 338 10.92 -32.62 -4.72
N ASN A 339 10.82 -32.33 -3.43
CA ASN A 339 11.23 -33.22 -2.35
C ASN A 339 10.25 -33.11 -1.17
N TYR A 340 9.39 -34.10 -1.03
CA TYR A 340 8.38 -34.15 0.04
C TYR A 340 8.97 -34.48 1.42
N LYS A 341 10.27 -34.81 1.50
CA LYS A 341 10.97 -34.99 2.79
C LYS A 341 11.43 -33.66 3.38
N THR A 342 11.54 -32.60 2.56
CA THR A 342 11.92 -31.27 3.04
C THR A 342 10.80 -30.71 3.91
N PRO A 343 11.05 -30.26 5.14
CA PRO A 343 10.03 -29.61 5.94
C PRO A 343 9.50 -28.33 5.30
N TRP A 344 8.25 -27.98 5.58
CA TRP A 344 7.56 -26.86 4.92
C TRP A 344 8.20 -25.49 5.21
N ASP A 345 8.64 -25.26 6.43
CA ASP A 345 9.30 -24.01 6.84
C ASP A 345 10.64 -23.80 6.13
N GLU A 346 11.42 -24.86 5.95
CA GLU A 346 12.67 -24.86 5.19
C GLU A 346 12.40 -24.57 3.71
N LEU A 347 11.41 -25.24 3.12
CA LEU A 347 11.01 -25.01 1.73
C LEU A 347 10.54 -23.56 1.50
N MET A 348 9.75 -23.01 2.43
CA MET A 348 9.30 -21.61 2.35
C MET A 348 10.47 -20.64 2.49
N ALA A 349 11.45 -20.92 3.37
CA ALA A 349 12.63 -20.09 3.50
C ALA A 349 13.51 -20.13 2.23
N GLN A 350 13.67 -21.29 1.59
CA GLN A 350 14.34 -21.41 0.29
C GLN A 350 13.63 -20.58 -0.79
N LEU A 351 12.30 -20.66 -0.85
CA LEU A 351 11.49 -19.88 -1.80
C LEU A 351 11.69 -18.37 -1.61
N VAL A 352 11.61 -17.90 -0.37
CA VAL A 352 11.74 -16.46 -0.08
C VAL A 352 13.15 -15.95 -0.41
N ARG A 353 14.21 -16.71 -0.09
CA ARG A 353 15.60 -16.33 -0.47
C ARG A 353 15.79 -16.31 -1.99
N PHE A 354 15.19 -17.27 -2.70
CA PHE A 354 15.23 -17.30 -4.15
C PHE A 354 14.60 -16.06 -4.78
N ILE A 355 13.44 -15.62 -4.27
CA ILE A 355 12.69 -14.51 -4.86
C ILE A 355 13.23 -13.14 -4.39
N LEU A 356 13.44 -12.97 -3.08
CA LEU A 356 13.79 -11.67 -2.47
C LEU A 356 15.30 -11.49 -2.22
N GLY A 357 16.10 -12.51 -2.48
CA GLY A 357 17.56 -12.51 -2.32
C GLY A 357 18.04 -12.95 -0.92
N GLU A 358 19.36 -13.13 -0.78
CA GLU A 358 20.00 -13.64 0.45
C GLU A 358 20.10 -12.60 1.59
N ARG A 359 19.79 -11.32 1.33
CA ARG A 359 19.93 -10.24 2.31
C ARG A 359 18.76 -10.11 3.28
N VAL A 360 17.72 -10.93 3.13
CA VAL A 360 16.54 -10.89 3.98
C VAL A 360 16.64 -11.86 5.16
N PHE A 361 16.12 -11.44 6.31
CA PHE A 361 15.96 -12.32 7.48
C PHE A 361 14.55 -12.89 7.48
N ILE A 362 14.41 -14.21 7.55
CA ILE A 362 13.12 -14.89 7.35
C ILE A 362 12.80 -15.73 8.58
N LYS A 363 11.55 -15.65 9.01
CA LYS A 363 10.94 -16.60 9.94
C LYS A 363 9.73 -17.24 9.26
N SER A 364 9.79 -18.56 9.13
CA SER A 364 8.72 -19.42 8.62
C SER A 364 8.29 -20.39 9.72
N TRP A 365 7.09 -20.97 9.59
CA TRP A 365 6.54 -21.92 10.55
C TRP A 365 6.11 -23.21 9.85
N MET A 366 6.34 -24.35 10.48
CA MET A 366 5.92 -25.67 9.98
C MET A 366 4.41 -25.78 9.73
N GLN A 367 3.59 -25.10 10.54
CA GLN A 367 2.14 -25.26 10.55
C GLN A 367 1.38 -24.19 9.76
N GLN A 368 2.04 -23.11 9.35
CA GLN A 368 1.40 -21.97 8.68
C GLN A 368 1.90 -21.82 7.24
N GLN A 369 1.01 -21.47 6.31
CA GLN A 369 1.41 -21.06 4.95
C GLN A 369 1.72 -19.56 4.95
N ALA A 370 2.63 -19.16 5.84
CA ALA A 370 3.01 -17.78 6.01
C ALA A 370 4.51 -17.65 6.30
N ALA A 371 5.08 -16.53 5.87
CA ALA A 371 6.45 -16.14 6.18
C ALA A 371 6.49 -14.68 6.66
N VAL A 372 7.32 -14.40 7.65
CA VAL A 372 7.65 -13.05 8.08
C VAL A 372 9.07 -12.75 7.63
N VAL A 373 9.20 -11.65 6.89
CA VAL A 373 10.45 -11.24 6.26
C VAL A 373 10.84 -9.88 6.80
N PHE A 374 12.01 -9.81 7.41
CA PHE A 374 12.65 -8.57 7.81
C PHE A 374 13.69 -8.20 6.76
N ALA A 375 13.55 -7.02 6.17
CA ALA A 375 14.36 -6.58 5.05
C ALA A 375 14.62 -5.09 5.12
N LYS A 376 15.72 -4.63 4.51
CA LYS A 376 15.96 -3.21 4.25
C LYS A 376 15.55 -2.89 2.83
N GLY A 377 14.95 -1.73 2.62
CA GLY A 377 14.51 -1.32 1.28
C GLY A 377 14.18 0.15 1.21
N CYS A 378 13.64 0.57 0.08
CA CYS A 378 13.16 1.92 -0.14
C CYS A 378 11.78 1.88 -0.80
N VAL A 379 10.95 2.88 -0.51
CA VAL A 379 9.66 3.04 -1.17
C VAL A 379 9.83 3.85 -2.45
N ILE A 380 9.19 3.38 -3.53
CA ILE A 380 9.18 4.05 -4.83
C ILE A 380 7.99 5.00 -4.92
N GLY A 381 6.81 4.55 -4.50
CA GLY A 381 5.59 5.35 -4.56
C GLY A 381 4.36 4.61 -4.03
N ILE A 382 3.22 5.27 -4.13
CA ILE A 382 1.93 4.77 -3.67
C ILE A 382 0.98 4.56 -4.86
N VAL A 383 0.19 3.50 -4.81
CA VAL A 383 -0.85 3.18 -5.80
C VAL A 383 -1.99 4.18 -5.63
N SER A 384 -2.25 4.95 -6.68
CA SER A 384 -3.28 6.00 -6.70
C SER A 384 -4.61 5.51 -7.29
N SER A 385 -4.56 4.66 -8.31
CA SER A 385 -5.74 4.07 -8.95
C SER A 385 -5.34 2.79 -9.69
N ILE A 386 -6.30 1.88 -9.80
CA ILE A 386 -6.19 0.66 -10.58
C ILE A 386 -7.21 0.72 -11.72
N GLN A 387 -6.80 0.32 -12.91
CA GLN A 387 -7.67 0.13 -14.06
C GLN A 387 -7.45 -1.28 -14.59
N ILE A 388 -8.54 -2.04 -14.74
CA ILE A 388 -8.49 -3.33 -15.43
C ILE A 388 -8.21 -3.01 -16.91
N ALA A 389 -7.26 -3.71 -17.51
CA ALA A 389 -6.93 -3.52 -18.92
C ALA A 389 -8.10 -4.04 -19.78
N HIS A 390 -9.04 -3.16 -20.13
CA HIS A 390 -10.23 -3.53 -20.92
C HIS A 390 -9.90 -4.02 -22.33
N ASP A 391 -8.70 -3.69 -22.84
CA ASP A 391 -8.24 -4.02 -24.19
C ASP A 391 -7.39 -5.30 -24.26
N ASP A 392 -7.05 -5.90 -23.10
CA ASP A 392 -6.20 -7.08 -23.05
C ASP A 392 -7.06 -8.35 -23.03
N SER A 393 -7.10 -9.07 -24.14
CA SER A 393 -7.88 -10.31 -24.34
C SER A 393 -7.50 -11.47 -23.38
N HIS A 394 -6.57 -11.22 -22.46
CA HIS A 394 -5.93 -12.21 -21.59
C HIS A 394 -6.38 -12.17 -20.12
N GLY A 395 -6.97 -11.06 -19.64
CA GLY A 395 -7.59 -10.97 -18.29
C GLY A 395 -6.67 -11.15 -17.08
N ASP A 396 -5.36 -11.24 -17.30
CA ASP A 396 -4.31 -11.56 -16.33
C ASP A 396 -3.41 -10.37 -16.00
N ARG A 397 -3.70 -9.19 -16.57
CA ARG A 397 -2.96 -7.94 -16.41
C ARG A 397 -3.87 -6.82 -15.94
N GLN A 398 -3.30 -5.92 -15.15
CA GLN A 398 -3.96 -4.72 -14.63
C GLN A 398 -3.01 -3.51 -14.74
N HIS A 399 -3.59 -2.33 -14.96
CA HIS A 399 -2.85 -1.08 -14.98
C HIS A 399 -2.91 -0.42 -13.60
N VAL A 400 -1.74 -0.19 -13.02
CA VAL A 400 -1.56 0.45 -11.71
C VAL A 400 -0.94 1.81 -11.94
N ARG A 401 -1.66 2.87 -11.57
CA ARG A 401 -1.13 4.25 -11.62
C ARG A 401 -0.49 4.61 -10.32
N LEU A 402 0.76 5.04 -10.38
CA LEU A 402 1.50 5.46 -9.20
C LEU A 402 1.47 6.97 -8.98
N LYS A 403 1.63 7.35 -7.73
CA LYS A 403 2.01 8.68 -7.29
C LYS A 403 3.40 8.56 -6.65
N ILE A 404 4.39 9.26 -7.22
CA ILE A 404 5.79 9.25 -6.74
C ILE A 404 6.08 10.63 -6.15
N ARG A 405 6.33 10.72 -4.85
CA ARG A 405 6.67 11.98 -4.15
C ARG A 405 5.78 13.16 -4.56
N ASP A 406 4.47 12.94 -4.55
CA ASP A 406 3.46 13.95 -4.89
C ASP A 406 3.29 14.32 -6.36
N VAL A 407 4.07 13.71 -7.26
CA VAL A 407 3.90 13.86 -8.70
C VAL A 407 3.14 12.66 -9.28
N PRO A 408 2.20 12.87 -10.21
CA PRO A 408 1.63 11.78 -10.99
C PRO A 408 2.75 10.97 -11.64
N GLY A 409 2.82 9.71 -11.26
CA GLY A 409 3.82 8.77 -11.71
C GLY A 409 3.41 8.02 -12.98
N PRO A 410 4.24 7.07 -13.41
CA PRO A 410 3.94 6.20 -14.54
C PRO A 410 2.73 5.30 -14.25
N SER A 411 2.11 4.83 -15.35
CA SER A 411 1.14 3.73 -15.31
C SER A 411 1.88 2.44 -15.63
N TRP A 412 1.81 1.46 -14.74
CA TRP A 412 2.49 0.18 -14.91
C TRP A 412 1.51 -0.93 -15.16
N THR A 413 1.87 -1.83 -16.07
CA THR A 413 1.12 -3.06 -16.30
C THR A 413 1.73 -4.14 -15.42
N VAL A 414 0.93 -4.66 -14.48
CA VAL A 414 1.34 -5.72 -13.56
C VAL A 414 0.40 -6.91 -13.70
N GLN A 415 0.87 -8.10 -13.31
CA GLN A 415 0.01 -9.28 -13.25
C GLN A 415 -1.10 -9.12 -12.21
N VAL A 416 -2.23 -9.79 -12.44
CA VAL A 416 -3.30 -9.94 -11.45
C VAL A 416 -2.84 -10.98 -10.42
N ALA A 417 -2.64 -10.54 -9.18
CA ALA A 417 -2.28 -11.43 -8.06
C ALA A 417 -3.52 -12.10 -7.46
N GLY A 418 -3.31 -13.16 -6.67
CA GLY A 418 -4.34 -13.80 -5.87
C GLY A 418 -4.98 -12.85 -4.85
N LYS A 419 -4.22 -11.85 -4.37
CA LYS A 419 -4.73 -10.72 -3.59
C LYS A 419 -4.85 -9.47 -4.46
N PRO A 420 -6.02 -8.81 -4.54
CA PRO A 420 -6.19 -7.65 -5.39
C PRO A 420 -5.31 -6.48 -4.90
N ILE A 421 -4.74 -5.72 -5.85
CA ILE A 421 -4.03 -4.47 -5.54
C ILE A 421 -5.07 -3.36 -5.33
N GLU A 422 -4.85 -2.53 -4.32
CA GLU A 422 -5.75 -1.46 -3.90
C GLU A 422 -5.07 -0.08 -3.94
N ALA A 423 -5.90 0.97 -4.02
CA ALA A 423 -5.41 2.32 -3.84
C ALA A 423 -4.92 2.49 -2.39
N GLY A 424 -3.69 2.97 -2.23
CA GLY A 424 -2.99 3.02 -0.95
C GLY A 424 -1.91 1.95 -0.77
N ASP A 425 -1.88 0.91 -1.60
CA ASP A 425 -0.76 -0.05 -1.62
C ASP A 425 0.53 0.66 -2.03
N LEU A 426 1.66 0.20 -1.51
CA LEU A 426 2.99 0.77 -1.74
C LEU A 426 3.77 -0.08 -2.72
N VAL A 427 4.51 0.59 -3.61
CA VAL A 427 5.58 -0.04 -4.38
C VAL A 427 6.91 0.22 -3.69
N CYS A 428 7.66 -0.83 -3.41
CA CYS A 428 8.99 -0.72 -2.83
C CYS A 428 10.02 -1.60 -3.56
N HIS A 429 11.29 -1.32 -3.30
CA HIS A 429 12.42 -2.13 -3.73
C HIS A 429 13.26 -2.52 -2.52
N LEU A 430 13.43 -3.82 -2.30
CA LEU A 430 14.26 -4.35 -1.21
C LEU A 430 15.73 -4.38 -1.64
N LEU A 431 16.64 -4.15 -0.71
CA LEU A 431 18.08 -4.19 -0.98
C LEU A 431 18.51 -5.61 -1.33
N GLY A 432 19.03 -5.80 -2.54
CA GLY A 432 19.47 -7.10 -3.05
C GLY A 432 18.39 -7.91 -3.77
N ALA A 433 17.15 -7.42 -3.80
CA ALA A 433 16.15 -7.93 -4.73
C ALA A 433 16.45 -7.41 -6.15
N THR A 434 16.08 -8.18 -7.17
CA THR A 434 16.31 -7.80 -8.58
C THR A 434 15.14 -7.03 -9.19
N LYS A 435 13.97 -7.04 -8.54
CA LYS A 435 12.74 -6.43 -9.03
C LYS A 435 11.96 -5.75 -7.89
N PRO A 436 11.14 -4.75 -8.22
CA PRO A 436 10.25 -4.12 -7.26
C PRO A 436 9.09 -5.05 -6.88
N MET A 437 8.46 -4.72 -5.76
CA MET A 437 7.36 -5.49 -5.17
C MET A 437 6.21 -4.55 -4.72
N VAL A 438 5.04 -5.13 -4.45
CA VAL A 438 3.86 -4.37 -3.95
C VAL A 438 3.47 -4.87 -2.57
N ILE A 439 3.34 -3.94 -1.63
CA ILE A 439 3.02 -4.23 -0.24
C ILE A 439 1.86 -3.36 0.24
N ARG A 440 1.02 -3.90 1.12
CA ARG A 440 -0.09 -3.17 1.74
C ARG A 440 0.31 -2.72 3.15
N PRO A 441 0.26 -1.42 3.46
CA PRO A 441 0.51 -0.93 4.81
C PRO A 441 -0.56 -1.43 5.79
N ARG A 442 -0.11 -1.90 6.95
CA ARG A 442 -0.95 -2.23 8.12
C ARG A 442 -0.54 -1.34 9.30
N HIS A 443 -1.09 -1.60 10.49
CA HIS A 443 -0.86 -0.74 11.66
C HIS A 443 0.64 -0.58 11.99
N ASP A 444 1.39 -1.68 12.07
CA ASP A 444 2.81 -1.71 12.44
C ASP A 444 3.65 -2.67 11.57
N ASN A 445 3.13 -3.08 10.40
CA ASN A 445 3.81 -3.98 9.47
C ASN A 445 3.27 -3.79 8.06
N PHE A 446 3.75 -4.58 7.11
CA PHE A 446 3.27 -4.57 5.73
C PHE A 446 2.88 -5.98 5.28
N THR A 447 1.74 -6.13 4.62
CA THR A 447 1.36 -7.39 3.96
C THR A 447 1.95 -7.44 2.55
N ILE A 448 2.57 -8.54 2.15
CA ILE A 448 3.01 -8.72 0.77
C ILE A 448 1.80 -9.02 -0.12
N ILE A 449 1.65 -8.24 -1.20
CA ILE A 449 0.60 -8.40 -2.22
C ILE A 449 1.18 -8.98 -3.51
N LEU A 450 2.32 -8.45 -3.94
CA LEU A 450 3.15 -8.98 -5.04
C LEU A 450 4.59 -9.06 -4.58
N VAL A 451 5.26 -10.18 -4.81
CA VAL A 451 6.69 -10.35 -4.51
C VAL A 451 7.61 -9.83 -5.60
N GLU A 452 7.16 -9.85 -6.86
CA GLU A 452 7.94 -9.32 -7.98
C GLU A 452 7.05 -8.88 -9.15
N PHE A 453 7.45 -7.84 -9.88
CA PHE A 453 6.92 -7.55 -11.21
C PHE A 453 7.94 -6.79 -12.05
N THR A 454 7.79 -6.85 -13.37
CA THR A 454 8.66 -6.12 -14.30
C THR A 454 8.00 -4.79 -14.66
N PRO A 455 8.56 -3.65 -14.24
CA PRO A 455 8.05 -2.36 -14.69
C PRO A 455 8.28 -2.19 -16.20
N PRO A 456 7.38 -1.53 -16.93
CA PRO A 456 7.53 -1.30 -18.37
C PRO A 456 8.82 -0.52 -18.66
N THR A 457 9.52 -0.91 -19.72
CA THR A 457 10.67 -0.17 -20.27
C THR A 457 10.16 1.13 -20.91
N ASP A 458 9.87 2.15 -20.11
CA ASP A 458 9.62 3.52 -20.56
C ASP A 458 10.92 4.32 -20.44
N ASP A 459 11.25 5.14 -21.44
CA ASP A 459 12.47 5.98 -21.51
C ASP A 459 12.63 6.94 -20.30
N ARG A 460 11.57 7.12 -19.49
CA ARG A 460 11.62 7.89 -18.23
C ARG A 460 12.25 7.12 -17.07
N MET A 461 12.23 5.79 -17.10
CA MET A 461 12.81 4.94 -16.05
C MET A 461 14.33 4.80 -16.16
N ASP A 462 14.91 5.01 -17.35
CA ASP A 462 16.37 5.09 -17.56
C ASP A 462 17.03 6.27 -16.80
N LYS A 463 16.25 7.07 -16.05
CA LYS A 463 16.75 8.13 -15.15
C LYS A 463 16.38 7.95 -13.67
N MET A 464 15.57 6.96 -13.31
CA MET A 464 15.48 6.57 -11.91
C MET A 464 16.68 5.67 -11.64
N ASP A 465 17.81 6.29 -11.29
CA ASP A 465 18.99 5.55 -10.80
C ASP A 465 18.58 4.78 -9.55
N LEU A 466 18.09 3.54 -9.72
CA LEU A 466 17.87 2.60 -8.62
C LEU A 466 19.18 2.42 -7.84
N GLU A 467 20.33 2.51 -8.53
CA GLU A 467 21.66 2.57 -7.93
C GLU A 467 21.87 3.76 -6.96
N GLN A 468 21.20 4.90 -7.16
CA GLN A 468 21.25 6.03 -6.22
C GLN A 468 20.35 5.80 -4.98
N LEU A 469 19.22 5.08 -5.13
CA LEU A 469 18.38 4.67 -3.99
C LEU A 469 19.02 3.57 -3.14
N GLU A 470 19.84 2.71 -3.75
CA GLU A 470 20.54 1.60 -3.08
C GLU A 470 21.78 2.03 -2.27
N ARG A 471 22.16 3.31 -2.29
CA ARG A 471 23.25 3.80 -1.43
C ARG A 471 22.85 3.62 0.05
N PRO A 472 23.59 2.82 0.84
CA PRO A 472 23.25 2.53 2.24
C PRO A 472 23.17 3.77 3.15
N GLU A 473 23.79 4.87 2.74
CA GLU A 473 23.78 6.15 3.46
C GLU A 473 22.57 7.04 3.15
N SER A 474 21.71 6.66 2.20
CA SER A 474 20.56 7.48 1.82
C SER A 474 19.50 7.52 2.93
N SER A 475 18.93 8.69 3.20
CA SER A 475 17.84 8.88 4.18
C SER A 475 16.51 8.24 3.78
N SER A 476 16.51 7.39 2.75
CA SER A 476 15.34 6.76 2.13
C SER A 476 15.34 5.23 2.27
N VAL A 477 16.37 4.65 2.88
CA VAL A 477 16.40 3.22 3.20
C VAL A 477 15.83 3.02 4.60
N HIS A 478 14.80 2.18 4.71
CA HIS A 478 14.10 1.86 5.94
C HIS A 478 14.06 0.35 6.20
N ASP A 479 13.80 -0.02 7.45
CA ASP A 479 13.58 -1.40 7.86
C ASP A 479 12.10 -1.77 7.64
N PHE A 480 11.86 -2.84 6.89
CA PHE A 480 10.55 -3.40 6.58
C PHE A 480 10.31 -4.66 7.40
N LEU A 481 9.14 -4.74 8.03
CA LEU A 481 8.56 -5.99 8.51
C LEU A 481 7.43 -6.41 7.55
N LEU A 482 7.71 -7.40 6.71
CA LEU A 482 6.80 -7.90 5.71
C LEU A 482 6.17 -9.21 6.17
N VAL A 483 4.86 -9.34 5.98
CA VAL A 483 4.07 -10.53 6.28
C VAL A 483 3.53 -11.08 4.97
N TRP A 484 4.02 -12.25 4.57
CA TRP A 484 3.51 -12.98 3.41
C TRP A 484 2.63 -14.12 3.90
N ASP A 485 1.32 -13.90 3.96
CA ASP A 485 0.34 -14.86 4.49
C ASP A 485 -0.56 -15.37 3.37
N TRP A 486 -0.52 -16.68 3.08
CA TRP A 486 -1.36 -17.30 2.04
C TRP A 486 -2.70 -17.81 2.58
N ASN A 487 -2.90 -17.84 3.90
CA ASN A 487 -4.12 -18.37 4.53
C ASN A 487 -5.26 -17.34 4.64
N SER A 488 -4.96 -16.05 4.49
CA SER A 488 -5.95 -14.96 4.59
C SER A 488 -6.64 -14.70 3.25
N SER A 489 -7.73 -15.44 2.97
CA SER A 489 -8.63 -15.15 1.83
C SER A 489 -9.70 -14.10 2.16
N ASN A 490 -9.89 -13.75 3.45
CA ASN A 490 -10.86 -12.75 3.90
C ASN A 490 -10.15 -11.56 4.56
N GLU A 491 -10.34 -10.38 3.98
CA GLU A 491 -9.83 -9.07 4.43
C GLU A 491 -10.56 -8.50 5.68
N GLU A 492 -11.19 -9.33 6.51
CA GLU A 492 -11.92 -8.81 7.69
C GLU A 492 -11.00 -8.40 8.85
N THR A 493 -9.70 -8.68 8.80
CA THR A 493 -8.73 -8.22 9.81
C THR A 493 -7.99 -6.97 9.33
N THR A 494 -8.70 -5.90 8.96
CA THR A 494 -8.12 -4.62 8.51
C THR A 494 -7.38 -3.84 9.60
N SER A 495 -7.36 -4.31 10.87
CA SER A 495 -6.80 -3.57 12.00
C SER A 495 -6.01 -4.42 13.01
N GLN A 496 -5.54 -5.62 12.63
CA GLN A 496 -4.66 -6.38 13.54
C GLN A 496 -3.21 -5.92 13.40
N ASP A 497 -2.60 -5.56 14.53
CA ASP A 497 -1.16 -5.35 14.63
C ASP A 497 -0.41 -6.69 14.53
N TYR A 498 0.91 -6.63 14.35
CA TYR A 498 1.76 -7.79 14.16
C TYR A 498 1.63 -8.79 15.32
N GLU A 499 1.54 -8.29 16.55
CA GLU A 499 1.42 -9.13 17.76
C GLU A 499 0.07 -9.86 17.82
N SER A 500 -1.04 -9.18 17.52
CA SER A 500 -2.35 -9.82 17.41
C SER A 500 -2.38 -10.84 16.28
N TRP A 501 -1.75 -10.54 15.14
CA TRP A 501 -1.64 -11.48 14.02
C TRP A 501 -0.84 -12.72 14.43
N MET A 502 0.28 -12.55 15.13
CA MET A 502 1.11 -13.63 15.66
C MET A 502 0.37 -14.47 16.70
N ALA A 503 -0.27 -13.84 17.69
CA ALA A 503 -0.99 -14.52 18.77
C ALA A 503 -2.16 -15.38 18.25
N SER A 504 -2.78 -15.00 17.14
CA SER A 504 -3.84 -15.79 16.52
C SER A 504 -3.37 -17.08 15.85
N ARG A 505 -2.07 -17.23 15.58
CA ARG A 505 -1.51 -18.28 14.70
C ARG A 505 -0.44 -19.16 15.38
N VAL A 506 0.12 -18.73 16.50
CA VAL A 506 1.15 -19.46 17.25
C VAL A 506 0.57 -19.94 18.58
N PRO A 507 0.61 -21.24 18.91
CA PRO A 507 0.17 -21.73 20.22
C PRO A 507 0.99 -21.10 21.35
N GLU A 508 0.36 -20.77 22.49
CA GLU A 508 1.00 -20.12 23.66
C GLU A 508 2.28 -20.81 24.17
N ASN A 509 2.49 -22.09 23.85
CA ASN A 509 3.66 -22.88 24.27
C ASN A 509 4.89 -22.75 23.36
N PHE A 510 4.83 -21.95 22.28
CA PHE A 510 5.94 -21.77 21.32
C PHE A 510 6.80 -20.52 21.55
N TYR A 511 6.46 -19.67 22.53
CA TYR A 511 7.29 -18.54 22.96
C TYR A 511 8.54 -19.06 23.69
N ALA A 512 9.48 -19.66 22.95
CA ALA A 512 10.80 -19.94 23.48
C ALA A 512 11.51 -18.61 23.75
N GLU A 513 12.19 -18.52 24.89
CA GLU A 513 12.83 -17.33 25.49
C GLU A 513 13.87 -16.58 24.62
N ASP A 514 14.03 -16.93 23.34
CA ASP A 514 14.98 -16.33 22.40
C ASP A 514 14.32 -15.42 21.33
N GLU A 515 12.97 -15.32 21.31
CA GLU A 515 12.22 -14.58 20.29
C GLU A 515 12.33 -13.05 20.36
N SER A 516 12.71 -12.47 21.51
CA SER A 516 12.76 -11.00 21.69
C SER A 516 14.05 -10.33 21.21
N LYS A 517 15.06 -11.09 20.74
CA LYS A 517 16.39 -10.53 20.42
C LYS A 517 16.55 -10.08 18.97
N ASN A 518 15.75 -10.60 18.05
CA ASN A 518 15.97 -10.40 16.61
C ASN A 518 14.90 -9.57 15.89
N TYR A 519 13.79 -9.22 16.56
CA TYR A 519 12.70 -8.45 15.96
C TYR A 519 12.48 -7.13 16.69
N PRO A 520 12.23 -6.03 15.95
CA PRO A 520 11.95 -4.74 16.55
C PRO A 520 10.68 -4.79 17.38
N ASP A 521 10.70 -4.10 18.53
CA ASP A 521 9.51 -3.89 19.35
C ASP A 521 8.42 -3.12 18.57
N LYS A 522 7.20 -3.12 19.11
CA LYS A 522 6.04 -2.47 18.47
C LYS A 522 6.26 -0.99 18.19
N GLN A 523 6.99 -0.29 19.06
CA GLN A 523 7.25 1.12 18.90
C GLN A 523 8.15 1.35 17.67
N ILE A 524 9.27 0.65 17.57
CA ILE A 524 10.18 0.74 16.41
C ILE A 524 9.46 0.39 15.10
N ARG A 525 8.57 -0.62 15.14
CA ARG A 525 7.75 -0.99 13.98
C ARG A 525 6.82 0.14 13.52
N LEU A 526 6.10 0.77 14.45
CA LEU A 526 5.25 1.94 14.16
C LEU A 526 6.06 3.11 13.59
N GLU A 527 7.25 3.34 14.12
CA GLU A 527 8.17 4.38 13.64
C GLU A 527 8.62 4.11 12.20
N ASN A 528 8.99 2.87 11.87
CA ASN A 528 9.37 2.48 10.52
C ASN A 528 8.21 2.64 9.52
N VAL A 529 6.99 2.22 9.91
CA VAL A 529 5.79 2.42 9.07
C VAL A 529 5.55 3.91 8.81
N ALA A 530 5.66 4.76 9.84
CA ALA A 530 5.47 6.20 9.69
C ALA A 530 6.49 6.83 8.72
N LEU A 531 7.76 6.43 8.80
CA LEU A 531 8.80 6.92 7.88
C LEU A 531 8.57 6.46 6.44
N ILE A 532 8.28 5.17 6.23
CA ILE A 532 8.02 4.59 4.91
C ILE A 532 6.77 5.24 4.27
N MET A 533 5.69 5.39 5.03
CA MET A 533 4.45 5.98 4.52
C MET A 533 4.62 7.47 4.20
N SER A 534 5.44 8.20 4.98
CA SER A 534 5.80 9.58 4.66
C SER A 534 6.57 9.66 3.34
N ASP A 535 7.50 8.74 3.08
CA ASP A 535 8.28 8.70 1.84
C ASP A 535 7.44 8.30 0.63
N ALA A 536 6.42 7.47 0.85
CA ALA A 536 5.45 7.08 -0.17
C ALA A 536 4.58 8.24 -0.67
N GLY A 537 4.48 9.34 0.08
CA GLY A 537 3.55 10.43 -0.24
C GLY A 537 2.15 10.24 0.33
N SER A 538 2.01 9.51 1.44
CA SER A 538 0.74 9.33 2.15
C SER A 538 0.22 10.64 2.74
N ASN A 539 -1.10 10.76 2.83
CA ASN A 539 -1.81 11.88 3.46
C ASN A 539 -2.47 11.47 4.78
N ASP A 540 -2.13 10.29 5.32
CA ASP A 540 -2.72 9.79 6.56
C ASP A 540 -2.27 10.63 7.76
N LYS A 541 -3.24 11.20 8.47
CA LYS A 541 -3.03 12.06 9.63
C LYS A 541 -2.49 11.31 10.85
N THR A 542 -2.72 10.00 10.95
CA THR A 542 -2.19 9.20 12.06
C THR A 542 -0.67 9.18 12.09
N ILE A 543 -0.04 9.21 10.90
CA ILE A 543 1.41 9.28 10.72
C ILE A 543 1.98 10.57 11.31
N ILE A 544 1.27 11.70 11.19
CA ILE A 544 1.71 12.99 11.73
C ILE A 544 1.90 12.88 13.25
N ASN A 545 0.96 12.26 13.95
CA ASN A 545 1.05 12.08 15.41
C ASN A 545 2.24 11.21 15.80
N THR A 546 2.49 10.12 15.06
CA THR A 546 3.64 9.25 15.29
C THR A 546 4.96 9.99 15.06
N LEU A 547 5.10 10.70 13.94
CA LEU A 547 6.30 11.48 13.63
C LEU A 547 6.52 12.64 14.62
N GLN A 548 5.46 13.27 15.12
CA GLN A 548 5.55 14.27 16.20
C GLN A 548 6.07 13.64 17.49
N GLY A 549 5.53 12.48 17.88
CA GLY A 549 5.98 11.72 19.04
C GLY A 549 7.46 11.36 18.95
N MET A 550 7.89 10.84 17.80
CA MET A 550 9.29 10.54 17.48
C MET A 550 10.18 11.78 17.58
N LYS A 551 9.79 12.88 16.92
CA LYS A 551 10.55 14.15 16.97
C LYS A 551 10.74 14.61 18.40
N ASN A 552 9.69 14.59 19.21
CA ASN A 552 9.73 15.05 20.59
C ASN A 552 10.59 14.14 21.48
N ALA A 553 10.53 12.83 21.27
CA ALA A 553 11.39 11.86 21.96
C ALA A 553 12.86 12.08 21.59
N TYR A 554 13.20 12.11 20.30
CA TYR A 554 14.58 12.34 19.85
C TYR A 554 15.12 13.71 20.24
N ALA A 555 14.32 14.77 20.17
CA ALA A 555 14.71 16.09 20.60
C ALA A 555 15.00 16.16 22.11
N ARG A 556 14.24 15.43 22.92
CA ARG A 556 14.44 15.36 24.38
C ARG A 556 15.69 14.56 24.74
N ASP A 557 15.92 13.44 24.06
CA ASP A 557 16.97 12.50 24.44
C ASP A 557 18.34 12.85 23.81
N PHE A 558 18.35 13.41 22.61
CA PHE A 558 19.57 13.68 21.81
C PHE A 558 19.70 15.13 21.34
N GLY A 559 18.65 15.94 21.46
CA GLY A 559 18.63 17.34 21.04
C GLY A 559 18.04 17.57 19.64
N GLU A 560 17.75 18.84 19.32
CA GLU A 560 17.16 19.23 18.03
C GLU A 560 18.10 19.03 16.83
N ALA A 561 19.40 19.09 17.07
CA ALA A 561 20.43 18.90 16.04
C ALA A 561 20.70 17.42 15.72
N ASP A 562 20.08 16.46 16.42
CA ASP A 562 20.22 15.04 16.13
C ASP A 562 19.63 14.71 14.74
N ARG A 563 20.34 13.86 13.98
CA ARG A 563 19.95 13.46 12.61
C ARG A 563 18.54 12.88 12.54
N ARG A 564 18.08 12.15 13.56
CA ARG A 564 16.72 11.56 13.61
C ARG A 564 15.67 12.63 13.88
N THR A 565 15.97 13.61 14.73
CA THR A 565 15.08 14.76 14.95
C THR A 565 14.90 15.56 13.66
N LEU A 566 16.00 15.87 12.96
CA LEU A 566 15.98 16.58 11.68
C LEU A 566 15.25 15.80 10.58
N MET A 567 15.44 14.48 10.54
CA MET A 567 14.66 13.61 9.66
C MET A 567 13.16 13.71 9.95
N CYS A 568 12.74 13.60 11.22
CA CYS A 568 11.33 13.73 11.59
C CYS A 568 10.76 15.11 11.21
N MET A 569 11.53 16.19 11.39
CA MET A 569 11.12 17.53 10.98
C MET A 569 10.95 17.64 9.46
N SER A 570 11.88 17.08 8.69
CA SER A 570 11.82 17.02 7.22
C SER A 570 10.56 16.27 6.76
N LYS A 571 10.27 15.09 7.34
CA LYS A 571 9.06 14.32 7.04
C LYS A 571 7.77 15.05 7.45
N LEU A 572 7.74 15.63 8.66
CA LEU A 572 6.60 16.41 9.14
C LEU A 572 6.30 17.60 8.25
N ALA A 573 7.33 18.33 7.79
CA ALA A 573 7.16 19.46 6.90
C ALA A 573 6.43 19.06 5.61
N LEU A 574 6.82 17.94 4.99
CA LEU A 574 6.14 17.40 3.81
C LEU A 574 4.70 16.98 4.12
N MET A 575 4.49 16.25 5.23
CA MET A 575 3.16 15.76 5.62
C MET A 575 2.17 16.90 5.93
N TYR A 576 2.62 17.93 6.64
CA TYR A 576 1.81 19.11 6.90
C TYR A 576 1.45 19.83 5.61
N GLY A 577 2.41 20.00 4.70
CA GLY A 577 2.15 20.63 3.41
C GLY A 577 1.10 19.89 2.59
N ARG A 578 1.18 18.54 2.55
CA ARG A 578 0.19 17.68 1.88
C ARG A 578 -1.21 17.76 2.47
N THR A 579 -1.31 17.96 3.78
CA THR A 579 -2.57 18.00 4.51
C THR A 579 -3.15 19.41 4.63
N GLY A 580 -2.49 20.42 4.05
CA GLY A 580 -2.92 21.82 4.04
C GLY A 580 -2.52 22.64 5.27
N HIS A 581 -1.71 22.07 6.17
CA HIS A 581 -1.17 22.71 7.36
C HIS A 581 0.09 23.53 7.03
N LEU A 582 -0.07 24.60 6.24
CA LEU A 582 1.06 25.24 5.55
C LEU A 582 2.06 25.93 6.47
N TRP A 583 1.60 26.54 7.54
CA TRP A 583 2.51 27.24 8.44
C TRP A 583 3.29 26.24 9.30
N GLU A 584 2.68 25.13 9.72
CA GLU A 584 3.39 24.04 10.37
C GLU A 584 4.43 23.44 9.43
N ALA A 585 4.08 23.30 8.15
CA ALA A 585 4.98 22.82 7.10
C ALA A 585 6.20 23.72 6.94
N GLU A 586 6.00 25.02 6.70
CA GLU A 586 7.09 25.98 6.51
C GLU A 586 7.90 26.18 7.80
N SER A 587 7.25 26.22 8.96
CA SER A 587 7.92 26.35 10.25
C SER A 587 8.87 25.18 10.53
N GLU A 588 8.41 23.94 10.36
CA GLU A 588 9.26 22.76 10.55
C GLU A 588 10.37 22.69 9.47
N PHE A 589 10.05 23.03 8.22
CA PHE A 589 11.03 23.06 7.13
C PHE A 589 12.17 24.03 7.42
N TRP A 590 11.85 25.31 7.67
CA TRP A 590 12.87 26.35 7.85
C TRP A 590 13.72 26.10 9.09
N ARG A 591 13.11 25.59 10.17
CA ARG A 591 13.82 25.23 11.40
C ARG A 591 14.80 24.08 11.16
N MET A 592 14.38 23.05 10.41
CA MET A 592 15.24 21.94 10.00
C MET A 592 16.38 22.44 9.11
N PHE A 593 16.04 23.23 8.09
CA PHE A 593 16.97 23.77 7.11
C PHE A 593 18.09 24.59 7.77
N TRP A 594 17.75 25.55 8.63
CA TRP A 594 18.76 26.36 9.33
C TRP A 594 19.62 25.53 10.29
N THR A 595 19.03 24.53 10.95
CA THR A 595 19.79 23.64 11.85
C THR A 595 20.82 22.83 11.07
N ARG A 596 20.47 22.26 9.90
CA ARG A 596 21.42 21.55 9.03
C ARG A 596 22.50 22.48 8.46
N MET A 597 22.13 23.69 8.07
CA MET A 597 23.09 24.69 7.58
C MET A 597 24.16 25.03 8.63
N ASN A 598 23.78 25.11 9.91
CA ASN A 598 24.71 25.35 11.02
C ASN A 598 25.63 24.15 11.31
N LEU A 599 25.18 22.92 11.02
CA LEU A 599 25.96 21.69 11.20
C LEU A 599 26.94 21.40 10.06
N GLN A 600 26.94 22.21 9.00
CA GLN A 600 27.79 22.02 7.81
C GLN A 600 27.63 20.64 7.16
N GLU A 601 26.41 20.09 7.15
CA GLU A 601 26.12 18.83 6.46
C GLU A 601 26.35 18.90 4.94
N ARG A 602 26.36 17.73 4.27
CA ARG A 602 26.53 17.64 2.82
C ARG A 602 25.45 18.48 2.13
N ARG A 603 25.87 19.47 1.36
CA ARG A 603 24.97 20.40 0.66
C ARG A 603 23.99 19.70 -0.29
N GLU A 604 24.37 18.56 -0.84
CA GLU A 604 23.53 17.72 -1.69
C GLU A 604 22.26 17.24 -0.94
N ASP A 605 22.37 16.90 0.34
CA ASP A 605 21.22 16.46 1.14
C ASP A 605 20.24 17.62 1.40
N ILE A 606 20.77 18.81 1.68
CA ILE A 606 19.97 20.03 1.88
C ILE A 606 19.26 20.43 0.58
N VAL A 607 19.96 20.40 -0.56
CA VAL A 607 19.35 20.68 -1.88
C VAL A 607 18.23 19.69 -2.18
N ARG A 608 18.43 18.40 -1.88
CA ARG A 608 17.39 17.39 -2.06
C ARG A 608 16.15 17.69 -1.22
N GLU A 609 16.30 18.01 0.06
CA GLU A 609 15.17 18.34 0.95
C GLU A 609 14.39 19.58 0.47
N VAL A 610 15.09 20.64 0.05
CA VAL A 610 14.43 21.83 -0.50
C VAL A 610 13.70 21.46 -1.79
N THR A 611 14.29 20.63 -2.64
CA THR A 611 13.68 20.19 -3.91
C THR A 611 12.42 19.36 -3.68
N ASP A 612 12.45 18.43 -2.72
CA ASP A 612 11.28 17.62 -2.34
C ASP A 612 10.16 18.52 -1.79
N PHE A 613 10.50 19.53 -0.97
CA PHE A 613 9.52 20.52 -0.46
C PHE A 613 8.94 21.39 -1.59
N VAL A 614 9.76 21.81 -2.57
CA VAL A 614 9.29 22.54 -3.77
C VAL A 614 8.31 21.69 -4.59
N ALA A 615 8.59 20.40 -4.77
CA ALA A 615 7.72 19.48 -5.50
C ALA A 615 6.36 19.31 -4.78
N MET A 616 6.39 19.17 -3.45
CA MET A 616 5.20 19.15 -2.62
C MET A 616 4.38 20.45 -2.78
N CYS A 617 5.02 21.62 -2.70
CA CYS A 617 4.34 22.90 -2.88
C CYS A 617 3.68 23.03 -4.26
N LYS A 618 4.36 22.63 -5.34
CA LYS A 618 3.79 22.67 -6.71
C LYS A 618 2.57 21.76 -6.85
N SER A 619 2.64 20.54 -6.34
CA SER A 619 1.57 19.54 -6.47
C SER A 619 0.30 19.92 -5.70
N HIS A 620 0.43 20.69 -4.61
CA HIS A 620 -0.68 21.14 -3.77
C HIS A 620 -1.13 22.59 -4.06
N GLY A 621 -0.60 23.22 -5.12
CA GLY A 621 -1.05 24.54 -5.59
C GLY A 621 -0.35 25.75 -4.95
N HIS A 622 0.70 25.55 -4.17
CA HIS A 622 1.51 26.60 -3.53
C HIS A 622 2.62 27.12 -4.45
N PHE A 623 2.23 27.67 -5.61
CA PHE A 623 3.18 28.05 -6.67
C PHE A 623 4.16 29.16 -6.26
N LEU A 624 3.72 30.14 -5.47
CA LEU A 624 4.58 31.24 -5.01
C LEU A 624 5.66 30.72 -4.03
N GLY A 625 5.25 29.94 -3.03
CA GLY A 625 6.17 29.25 -2.12
C GLY A 625 7.15 28.37 -2.89
N ALA A 626 6.66 27.54 -3.81
CA ALA A 626 7.52 26.70 -4.65
C ALA A 626 8.57 27.50 -5.45
N LYS A 627 8.19 28.67 -5.97
CA LYS A 627 9.14 29.58 -6.66
C LYS A 627 10.20 30.10 -5.70
N ASN A 628 9.82 30.52 -4.49
CA ASN A 628 10.73 31.07 -3.49
C ASN A 628 11.68 30.02 -2.93
N PHE A 629 11.19 28.84 -2.55
CA PHE A 629 12.03 27.72 -2.14
C PHE A 629 12.96 27.27 -3.28
N GLY A 630 12.51 27.29 -4.53
CA GLY A 630 13.34 27.00 -5.70
C GLY A 630 14.50 27.98 -5.92
N LYS A 631 14.28 29.27 -5.62
CA LYS A 631 15.34 30.28 -5.62
C LYS A 631 16.39 30.00 -4.53
N VAL A 632 15.94 29.62 -3.33
CA VAL A 632 16.83 29.25 -2.22
C VAL A 632 17.62 27.98 -2.54
N ALA A 633 16.99 26.97 -3.14
CA ALA A 633 17.68 25.76 -3.61
C ALA A 633 18.83 26.09 -4.57
N SER A 634 18.56 26.95 -5.55
CA SER A 634 19.59 27.43 -6.50
C SER A 634 20.76 28.12 -5.78
N LEU A 635 20.48 28.94 -4.77
CA LEU A 635 21.53 29.61 -3.99
C LEU A 635 22.38 28.62 -3.17
N VAL A 636 21.75 27.62 -2.54
CA VAL A 636 22.45 26.57 -1.77
C VAL A 636 23.35 25.74 -2.70
N GLU A 637 22.85 25.37 -3.87
CA GLU A 637 23.62 24.63 -4.87
C GLU A 637 24.83 25.43 -5.36
N MET A 638 24.63 26.71 -5.70
CA MET A 638 25.71 27.60 -6.13
C MET A 638 26.73 27.86 -5.03
N ALA A 639 26.34 27.83 -3.74
CA ALA A 639 27.28 28.01 -2.64
C ALA A 639 28.35 26.91 -2.64
N GLY A 640 28.04 25.73 -3.20
CA GLY A 640 28.99 24.63 -3.51
C GLY A 640 30.20 25.07 -4.31
N ARG A 641 30.00 25.98 -5.26
CA ARG A 641 30.98 26.37 -6.28
C ARG A 641 31.55 27.78 -6.07
N TYR A 642 30.83 28.62 -5.34
CA TYR A 642 31.15 30.03 -5.13
C TYR A 642 31.10 30.40 -3.65
N PRO A 643 31.88 31.40 -3.19
CA PRO A 643 31.95 31.80 -1.79
C PRO A 643 30.72 32.62 -1.32
N LEU A 644 29.50 32.22 -1.71
CA LEU A 644 28.24 32.91 -1.39
C LEU A 644 27.97 33.06 0.11
N MET A 645 28.45 32.10 0.90
CA MET A 645 28.27 32.05 2.36
C MET A 645 29.58 32.25 3.12
N GLY A 646 30.72 32.31 2.41
CA GLY A 646 32.05 32.43 3.00
C GLY A 646 32.63 33.84 2.95
N ASP A 647 32.10 34.70 2.08
CA ASP A 647 32.55 36.09 1.92
C ASP A 647 31.38 37.06 2.05
N LYS A 648 31.42 37.87 3.13
CA LYS A 648 30.38 38.83 3.50
C LYS A 648 30.16 39.89 2.42
N ASP A 649 31.23 40.42 1.85
CA ASP A 649 31.14 41.52 0.88
C ASP A 649 30.57 40.99 -0.44
N PHE A 650 30.92 39.75 -0.80
CA PHE A 650 30.35 39.08 -1.97
C PHE A 650 28.85 38.78 -1.80
N ALA A 651 28.43 38.28 -0.63
CA ALA A 651 27.02 38.03 -0.32
C ALA A 651 26.18 39.32 -0.36
N VAL A 652 26.71 40.41 0.21
CA VAL A 652 26.06 41.74 0.18
C VAL A 652 25.92 42.26 -1.25
N LEU A 653 26.94 42.09 -2.09
CA LEU A 653 26.91 42.51 -3.49
C LEU A 653 25.80 41.80 -4.28
N LEU A 654 25.66 40.48 -4.08
CA LEU A 654 24.60 39.69 -4.71
C LEU A 654 23.22 40.03 -4.18
N ALA A 655 23.06 40.21 -2.86
CA ALA A 655 21.81 40.68 -2.28
C ALA A 655 21.40 42.03 -2.88
N GLN A 656 22.33 42.98 -3.02
CA GLN A 656 22.05 44.27 -3.65
C GLN A 656 21.70 44.16 -5.15
N ALA A 657 22.29 43.22 -5.88
CA ALA A 657 21.93 42.94 -7.27
C ALA A 657 20.51 42.39 -7.37
N SER A 658 20.16 41.42 -6.51
CA SER A 658 18.80 40.87 -6.41
C SER A 658 17.76 41.95 -6.06
N LEU A 659 18.11 42.91 -5.18
CA LEU A 659 17.26 44.07 -4.87
C LEU A 659 17.08 45.05 -6.03
N ARG A 660 17.86 44.94 -7.11
CA ARG A 660 17.67 45.69 -8.38
C ARG A 660 16.97 44.83 -9.43
N ASP A 661 16.28 43.79 -8.98
CA ASP A 661 15.47 42.87 -9.79
C ASP A 661 16.32 42.10 -10.81
N VAL A 662 17.61 41.92 -10.52
CA VAL A 662 18.50 41.01 -11.25
C VAL A 662 18.37 39.63 -10.63
N GLU A 663 17.85 38.67 -11.39
CA GLU A 663 17.72 37.29 -10.94
C GLU A 663 19.11 36.67 -10.66
N VAL A 664 19.26 36.03 -9.50
CA VAL A 664 20.54 35.45 -9.07
C VAL A 664 20.73 34.10 -9.76
N THR A 665 21.17 34.16 -11.01
CA THR A 665 21.56 32.99 -11.81
C THR A 665 23.07 32.74 -11.76
N GLU A 666 23.52 31.54 -12.10
CA GLU A 666 24.95 31.22 -12.18
C GLU A 666 25.74 32.22 -13.07
N LYS A 667 25.14 32.66 -14.18
CA LYS A 667 25.72 33.69 -15.05
C LYS A 667 25.90 35.03 -14.32
N SER A 668 24.90 35.45 -13.55
CA SER A 668 24.96 36.68 -12.75
C SER A 668 25.98 36.57 -11.61
N VAL A 669 26.12 35.38 -10.99
CA VAL A 669 27.11 35.09 -9.95
C VAL A 669 28.53 35.14 -10.52
N ILE A 670 28.77 34.55 -11.70
CA ILE A 670 30.07 34.65 -12.39
C ILE A 670 30.41 36.10 -12.75
N ALA A 671 29.43 36.87 -13.23
CA ALA A 671 29.63 38.29 -13.55
C ALA A 671 29.94 39.12 -12.30
N ALA A 672 29.22 38.88 -11.21
CA ALA A 672 29.44 39.47 -9.91
C ALA A 672 30.80 39.09 -9.33
N GLU A 673 31.22 37.84 -9.45
CA GLU A 673 32.52 37.34 -8.97
C GLU A 673 33.67 37.95 -9.75
N LYS A 674 33.57 38.06 -11.08
CA LYS A 674 34.55 38.77 -11.91
C LYS A 674 34.66 40.23 -11.50
N LYS A 675 33.52 40.90 -11.28
CA LYS A 675 33.48 42.29 -10.83
C LYS A 675 34.12 42.45 -9.45
N PHE A 676 33.72 41.62 -8.49
CA PHE A 676 34.26 41.58 -7.13
C PHE A 676 35.77 41.35 -7.12
N LYS A 677 36.27 40.35 -7.86
CA LYS A 677 37.71 40.08 -8.00
C LYS A 677 38.46 41.21 -8.72
N SER A 678 37.82 41.93 -9.64
CA SER A 678 38.41 43.08 -10.33
C SER A 678 38.47 44.33 -9.44
N GLU A 679 37.44 44.57 -8.61
CA GLU A 679 37.38 45.69 -7.67
C GLU A 679 38.33 45.46 -6.49
N ALA A 680 38.42 44.23 -5.98
CA ALA A 680 39.39 43.83 -4.95
C ALA A 680 40.87 43.96 -5.40
N LYS A 681 41.15 43.81 -6.71
CA LYS A 681 42.50 44.06 -7.28
C LYS A 681 42.82 45.55 -7.47
N VAL A 682 41.81 46.42 -7.55
CA VAL A 682 41.96 47.87 -7.79
C VAL A 682 42.04 48.66 -6.46
N ASP A 683 41.57 48.08 -5.35
CA ASP A 683 41.55 48.69 -4.01
C ASP A 683 42.95 48.92 -3.37
N GLN A 684 44.05 48.65 -4.11
CA GLN A 684 45.42 49.02 -3.73
C GLN A 684 45.86 50.40 -4.24
N THR A 685 44.98 51.17 -4.92
CA THR A 685 45.29 52.55 -5.37
C THR A 685 44.79 53.61 -4.38
N PRO A 686 45.65 54.53 -3.88
CA PRO A 686 45.25 55.52 -2.89
C PRO A 686 44.39 56.63 -3.52
N GLY A 687 43.15 56.80 -3.05
CA GLY A 687 42.30 57.96 -3.38
C GLY A 687 40.83 57.69 -3.74
N ARG A 688 40.40 56.42 -3.89
CA ARG A 688 38.97 56.10 -4.07
C ARG A 688 38.29 55.93 -2.70
N LYS A 689 37.12 56.57 -2.50
CA LYS A 689 36.27 56.33 -1.32
C LYS A 689 35.99 54.82 -1.23
N LYS A 690 36.49 54.18 -0.18
CA LYS A 690 36.13 52.79 0.18
C LYS A 690 34.61 52.70 0.16
N TYR A 691 34.06 51.89 -0.75
CA TYR A 691 32.62 51.65 -0.78
C TYR A 691 32.26 50.97 0.55
N THR A 692 31.57 51.70 1.41
CA THR A 692 31.05 51.18 2.67
C THR A 692 29.63 50.74 2.39
N PRO A 693 29.36 49.42 2.31
CA PRO A 693 28.00 48.95 2.11
C PRO A 693 27.10 49.46 3.24
N PRO A 694 25.80 49.71 2.98
CA PRO A 694 24.86 50.08 4.02
C PRO A 694 24.85 49.03 5.16
N PRO A 695 24.49 49.40 6.40
CA PRO A 695 24.36 48.44 7.49
C PRO A 695 23.46 47.26 7.09
N MET A 696 23.82 46.04 7.48
CA MET A 696 23.08 44.83 7.08
C MET A 696 21.61 44.87 7.46
N GLU A 697 21.27 45.46 8.62
CA GLU A 697 19.89 45.67 9.05
C GLU A 697 19.08 46.50 8.02
N VAL A 698 19.68 47.54 7.43
CA VAL A 698 19.04 48.38 6.42
C VAL A 698 18.82 47.61 5.12
N LEU A 699 19.79 46.79 4.73
CA LEU A 699 19.66 45.94 3.54
C LEU A 699 18.62 44.84 3.75
N LEU A 700 18.57 44.26 4.94
CA LEU A 700 17.60 43.23 5.31
C LEU A 700 16.17 43.80 5.30
N LEU A 701 15.94 44.97 5.91
CA LEU A 701 14.65 45.67 5.84
C LEU A 701 14.23 45.98 4.41
N ARG A 702 15.18 46.40 3.56
CA ARG A 702 14.90 46.65 2.14
C ARG A 702 14.54 45.37 1.38
N ALA A 703 15.15 44.24 1.72
CA ALA A 703 14.83 42.94 1.13
C ALA A 703 13.44 42.45 1.56
N ILE A 704 13.11 42.61 2.84
CA ILE A 704 11.81 42.25 3.39
C ILE A 704 10.71 43.08 2.73
N ASN A 705 10.85 44.40 2.67
CA ASN A 705 9.83 45.28 2.05
C ASN A 705 9.65 45.06 0.54
N LYS A 706 10.58 44.35 -0.10
CA LYS A 706 10.50 43.94 -1.52
C LYS A 706 10.04 42.49 -1.69
N GLU A 707 9.72 41.79 -0.60
CA GLU A 707 9.39 40.35 -0.59
C GLU A 707 10.49 39.49 -1.26
N ASN A 708 11.74 39.93 -1.18
CA ASN A 708 12.86 39.31 -1.90
C ASN A 708 13.53 38.24 -1.02
N ILE A 709 13.13 36.98 -1.20
CA ILE A 709 13.67 35.84 -0.45
C ILE A 709 15.16 35.58 -0.70
N GLU A 710 15.68 35.83 -1.91
CA GLU A 710 17.10 35.60 -2.26
C GLU A 710 18.00 36.55 -1.48
N ALA A 711 17.67 37.84 -1.51
CA ALA A 711 18.40 38.86 -0.77
C ALA A 711 18.26 38.65 0.74
N THR A 712 17.07 38.29 1.22
CA THR A 712 16.84 37.98 2.64
C THR A 712 17.73 36.81 3.08
N TYR A 713 17.70 35.70 2.35
CA TYR A 713 18.48 34.51 2.66
C TYR A 713 20.00 34.78 2.66
N LEU A 714 20.51 35.45 1.62
CA LEU A 714 21.94 35.78 1.52
C LEU A 714 22.43 36.61 2.70
N LEU A 715 21.64 37.61 3.13
CA LEU A 715 21.94 38.46 4.27
C LEU A 715 21.84 37.70 5.60
N LEU A 716 20.85 36.81 5.74
CA LEU A 716 20.70 35.97 6.93
C LEU A 716 21.76 34.88 7.06
N CYS A 717 22.46 34.52 5.98
CA CYS A 717 23.63 33.64 6.07
C CYS A 717 24.87 34.32 6.66
N GLN A 718 24.88 35.67 6.74
CA GLN A 718 26.02 36.44 7.25
C GLN A 718 25.97 36.61 8.78
N GLU A 719 26.68 37.60 9.34
CA GLU A 719 26.73 37.86 10.79
C GLU A 719 25.34 37.77 11.45
N LYS A 720 25.32 37.43 12.75
CA LYS A 720 24.10 37.39 13.57
C LYS A 720 23.43 38.77 13.61
N VAL A 721 22.59 39.06 12.62
CA VAL A 721 21.67 40.21 12.63
C VAL A 721 20.53 39.84 13.57
N GLN A 722 20.47 40.47 14.74
CA GLN A 722 19.35 40.29 15.66
C GLN A 722 18.05 40.72 14.98
N VAL A 723 17.04 39.86 14.94
CA VAL A 723 15.73 40.22 14.38
C VAL A 723 15.01 41.13 15.36
N THR A 724 14.96 42.43 15.02
CA THR A 724 14.27 43.45 15.82
C THR A 724 12.75 43.39 15.58
N GLU A 725 11.96 43.95 16.50
CA GLU A 725 10.50 44.09 16.33
C GLU A 725 10.14 44.78 15.01
N LYS A 726 10.97 45.76 14.58
CA LYS A 726 10.79 46.47 13.32
C LYS A 726 10.94 45.56 12.10
N ILE A 727 11.95 44.68 12.11
CA ILE A 727 12.17 43.69 11.03
C ILE A 727 10.98 42.73 10.96
N LEU A 728 10.50 42.28 12.12
CA LEU A 728 9.37 41.35 12.21
C LEU A 728 8.06 41.99 11.71
N LEU A 729 7.77 43.22 12.11
CA LEU A 729 6.59 43.96 11.64
C LEU A 729 6.60 44.14 10.12
N SER A 730 7.72 44.57 9.55
CA SER A 730 7.85 44.69 8.09
C SER A 730 7.65 43.36 7.36
N ALA A 731 8.04 42.24 7.96
CA ALA A 731 7.82 40.93 7.35
C ALA A 731 6.36 40.46 7.45
N VAL A 732 5.65 40.81 8.53
CA VAL A 732 4.22 40.51 8.72
C VAL A 732 3.32 41.37 7.82
N GLU A 733 3.78 42.57 7.45
CA GLU A 733 3.07 43.49 6.54
C GLU A 733 3.01 43.01 5.08
N ASN A 734 3.87 42.04 4.71
CA ASN A 734 3.96 41.50 3.36
C ASN A 734 2.79 40.55 3.04
N ASP A 735 2.44 40.47 1.76
CA ASP A 735 1.42 39.53 1.28
C ASP A 735 1.99 38.10 1.20
N ASP A 736 3.29 37.96 0.95
CA ASP A 736 4.02 36.68 0.94
C ASP A 736 4.75 36.41 2.26
N SER A 737 4.32 35.36 2.97
CA SER A 737 4.91 34.95 4.24
C SER A 737 6.26 34.22 4.14
N SER A 738 6.76 33.89 2.95
CA SER A 738 8.00 33.12 2.76
C SER A 738 9.21 33.76 3.46
N VAL A 739 9.31 35.09 3.39
CA VAL A 739 10.38 35.87 4.04
C VAL A 739 10.26 35.82 5.56
N LEU A 740 9.03 35.90 6.07
CA LEU A 740 8.75 35.78 7.50
C LEU A 740 9.16 34.41 8.04
N TRP A 741 8.80 33.32 7.36
CA TRP A 741 9.17 31.97 7.79
C TRP A 741 10.68 31.70 7.73
N CYS A 742 11.36 32.25 6.72
CA CYS A 742 12.82 32.22 6.63
C CYS A 742 13.49 32.91 7.84
N LEU A 743 12.94 34.05 8.31
CA LEU A 743 13.41 34.76 9.51
C LEU A 743 13.14 33.97 10.79
N LEU A 744 11.88 33.55 10.99
CA LEU A 744 11.43 32.83 12.19
C LEU A 744 12.19 31.51 12.39
N GLY A 745 12.47 30.79 11.30
CA GLY A 745 13.24 29.55 11.36
C GLY A 745 14.68 29.73 11.83
N ARG A 746 15.29 30.91 11.64
CA ARG A 746 16.69 31.17 12.03
C ARG A 746 16.83 31.53 13.51
N GLU A 747 15.94 32.38 14.02
CA GLU A 747 16.06 33.00 15.36
C GLU A 747 15.23 32.30 16.45
N LYS A 748 14.64 31.13 16.12
CA LYS A 748 13.96 30.18 17.02
C LYS A 748 13.10 30.83 18.12
N ASP A 749 13.69 31.05 19.30
CA ASP A 749 13.02 31.49 20.55
C ASP A 749 13.53 32.87 21.04
N GLU A 750 14.48 33.49 20.34
CA GLU A 750 15.10 34.77 20.74
C GLU A 750 14.28 35.99 20.31
N ILE A 751 13.28 35.80 19.45
CA ILE A 751 12.40 36.86 18.97
C ILE A 751 11.40 37.25 20.06
N GLN A 752 11.46 38.52 20.49
CA GLN A 752 10.43 39.10 21.34
C GLN A 752 9.18 39.41 20.49
N ILE A 753 8.14 38.60 20.64
CA ILE A 753 6.83 38.88 20.04
C ILE A 753 6.07 39.83 20.95
N THR A 754 5.72 40.98 20.39
CA THR A 754 4.93 42.01 21.06
C THR A 754 3.48 41.95 20.60
N GLU A 755 2.59 42.60 21.36
CA GLU A 755 1.19 42.79 20.96
C GLU A 755 1.06 43.47 19.60
N LYS A 756 1.97 44.38 19.23
CA LYS A 756 1.95 45.07 17.93
C LYS A 756 2.07 44.10 16.75
N VAL A 757 2.92 43.09 16.88
CA VAL A 757 3.12 42.07 15.84
C VAL A 757 1.86 41.22 15.67
N VAL A 758 1.22 40.85 16.78
CA VAL A 758 -0.05 40.11 16.80
C VAL A 758 -1.18 40.93 16.19
N MET A 759 -1.26 42.23 16.54
CA MET A 759 -2.21 43.18 15.98
C MET A 759 -2.04 43.31 14.46
N GLU A 760 -0.81 43.43 13.97
CA GLU A 760 -0.56 43.59 12.54
C GLU A 760 -0.91 42.30 11.77
N ALA A 761 -0.51 41.12 12.27
CA ALA A 761 -0.92 39.84 11.68
C ALA A 761 -2.44 39.70 11.61
N THR A 762 -3.12 40.13 12.69
CA THR A 762 -4.58 40.14 12.80
C THR A 762 -5.22 41.08 11.78
N ARG A 763 -4.69 42.30 11.58
CA ARG A 763 -5.21 43.27 10.60
C ARG A 763 -5.01 42.83 9.16
N ARG A 764 -3.91 42.14 8.88
CA ARG A 764 -3.61 41.58 7.56
C ARG A 764 -4.47 40.37 7.20
N GLY A 765 -5.12 39.75 8.18
CA GLY A 765 -5.91 38.54 7.95
C GLY A 765 -5.06 37.28 7.85
N ASN A 766 -3.80 37.35 8.29
CA ASN A 766 -2.83 36.26 8.18
C ASN A 766 -3.05 35.22 9.29
N GLU A 767 -4.08 34.38 9.16
CA GLU A 767 -4.44 33.31 10.12
C GLU A 767 -3.24 32.42 10.46
N SER A 768 -2.50 31.95 9.44
CA SER A 768 -1.29 31.13 9.57
C SER A 768 -0.23 31.74 10.49
N VAL A 769 0.05 33.03 10.31
CA VAL A 769 1.03 33.75 11.13
C VAL A 769 0.49 33.89 12.55
N LEU A 770 -0.78 34.27 12.70
CA LEU A 770 -1.42 34.40 14.00
C LEU A 770 -1.43 33.07 14.77
N GLN A 771 -1.67 31.96 14.08
CA GLN A 771 -1.65 30.62 14.67
C GLN A 771 -0.27 30.30 15.25
N TYR A 772 0.80 30.50 14.46
CA TYR A 772 2.17 30.33 14.96
C TYR A 772 2.49 31.22 16.17
N LEU A 773 2.19 32.52 16.09
CA LEU A 773 2.50 33.47 17.16
C LEU A 773 1.82 33.06 18.47
N LEU A 774 0.53 32.69 18.41
CA LEU A 774 -0.24 32.34 19.60
C LEU A 774 0.06 30.93 20.11
N GLU A 775 0.22 29.93 19.26
CA GLU A 775 0.48 28.56 19.74
C GLU A 775 1.87 28.39 20.34
N ARG A 776 2.88 29.11 19.84
CA ARG A 776 4.26 29.04 20.37
C ARG A 776 4.54 30.03 21.48
N HIS A 777 3.91 31.20 21.46
CA HIS A 777 4.21 32.28 22.39
C HIS A 777 2.99 32.80 23.17
N GLY A 778 1.84 32.12 23.07
CA GLY A 778 0.58 32.56 23.66
C GLY A 778 0.58 32.73 25.18
N ASP A 779 1.49 32.06 25.91
CA ASP A 779 1.65 32.30 27.35
C ASP A 779 2.35 33.62 27.68
N ARG A 780 3.06 34.20 26.71
CA ARG A 780 3.72 35.52 26.82
C ARG A 780 2.89 36.64 26.20
N ILE A 781 1.88 36.31 25.40
CA ILE A 781 1.04 37.26 24.66
C ILE A 781 -0.28 37.44 25.40
N ARG A 782 -0.62 38.69 25.74
CA ARG A 782 -1.97 39.03 26.20
C ARG A 782 -2.83 39.36 24.98
N LEU A 783 -3.88 38.57 24.76
CA LEU A 783 -4.92 38.90 23.78
C LEU A 783 -5.76 40.05 24.34
N THR A 784 -5.50 41.27 23.89
CA THR A 784 -6.23 42.46 24.32
C THR A 784 -7.52 42.63 23.53
N GLU A 785 -8.42 43.45 24.06
CA GLU A 785 -9.65 43.85 23.37
C GLU A 785 -9.37 44.37 21.95
N GLU A 786 -8.28 45.13 21.76
CA GLU A 786 -7.92 45.72 20.47
C GLU A 786 -7.56 44.65 19.42
N VAL A 787 -6.97 43.52 19.82
CA VAL A 787 -6.72 42.37 18.91
C VAL A 787 -8.05 41.79 18.43
N VAL A 788 -9.01 41.66 19.33
CA VAL A 788 -10.32 41.09 19.00
C VAL A 788 -11.13 42.05 18.13
N ILE A 789 -11.05 43.36 18.39
CA ILE A 789 -11.64 44.40 17.51
C ILE A 789 -11.02 44.29 16.12
N ALA A 790 -9.70 44.24 16.00
CA ALA A 790 -9.03 44.11 14.70
C ALA A 790 -9.44 42.83 13.95
N ALA A 791 -9.64 41.72 14.65
CA ALA A 791 -10.15 40.48 14.07
C ALA A 791 -11.61 40.62 13.60
N ALA A 792 -12.44 41.31 14.39
CA ALA A 792 -13.84 41.58 14.08
C ALA A 792 -14.02 42.56 12.91
N GLU A 793 -13.07 43.47 12.68
CA GLU A 793 -13.05 44.42 11.55
C GLU A 793 -12.38 43.85 10.28
N ASN A 794 -11.72 42.69 10.38
CA ASN A 794 -10.97 42.12 9.27
C ASN A 794 -11.88 41.81 8.07
N ARG A 795 -11.30 41.75 6.87
CA ARG A 795 -12.01 41.31 5.66
C ARG A 795 -12.22 39.80 5.63
N GLU A 796 -11.29 39.05 6.21
CA GLU A 796 -11.28 37.60 6.28
C GLU A 796 -11.85 37.11 7.61
N ARG A 797 -12.78 36.16 7.55
CA ARG A 797 -13.41 35.59 8.74
C ARG A 797 -12.53 34.60 9.50
N SER A 798 -11.48 34.09 8.85
CA SER A 798 -10.57 33.06 9.37
C SER A 798 -10.00 33.43 10.72
N VAL A 799 -9.44 34.64 10.82
CA VAL A 799 -8.80 35.13 12.05
C VAL A 799 -9.76 35.18 13.23
N LEU A 800 -10.97 35.72 13.01
CA LEU A 800 -11.99 35.76 14.06
C LEU A 800 -12.43 34.36 14.47
N VAL A 801 -12.66 33.46 13.51
CA VAL A 801 -13.04 32.06 13.79
C VAL A 801 -11.95 31.33 14.56
N TYR A 802 -10.68 31.50 14.19
CA TYR A 802 -9.54 30.88 14.87
C TYR A 802 -9.43 31.33 16.34
N LEU A 803 -9.51 32.65 16.60
CA LEU A 803 -9.46 33.20 17.95
C LEU A 803 -10.59 32.67 18.83
N LEU A 804 -11.83 32.67 18.32
CA LEU A 804 -13.00 32.18 19.08
C LEU A 804 -13.02 30.66 19.23
N GLY A 805 -12.44 29.91 18.29
CA GLY A 805 -12.39 28.45 18.37
C GLY A 805 -11.32 27.94 19.34
N ARG A 806 -10.10 28.49 19.25
CA ARG A 806 -8.92 27.95 19.95
C ARG A 806 -8.57 28.72 21.22
N TRP A 807 -8.94 30.00 21.29
CA TRP A 807 -8.53 30.94 22.35
C TRP A 807 -9.69 31.58 23.10
N LYS A 808 -10.91 31.01 23.03
CA LYS A 808 -12.12 31.57 23.66
C LYS A 808 -11.95 31.95 25.13
N ASP A 809 -11.26 31.12 25.91
CA ASP A 809 -11.10 31.34 27.35
C ASP A 809 -10.17 32.51 27.69
N ARG A 810 -9.40 33.00 26.71
CA ARG A 810 -8.49 34.15 26.82
C ARG A 810 -8.99 35.39 26.07
N VAL A 811 -10.13 35.31 25.39
CA VAL A 811 -10.71 36.39 24.59
C VAL A 811 -11.95 36.95 25.29
N GLN A 812 -11.98 38.26 25.53
CA GLN A 812 -13.18 38.95 26.04
C GLN A 812 -13.93 39.63 24.89
N ILE A 813 -15.22 39.33 24.76
CA ILE A 813 -16.10 40.02 23.83
C ILE A 813 -16.81 41.15 24.58
N THR A 814 -16.36 42.37 24.35
CA THR A 814 -16.95 43.58 24.92
C THR A 814 -18.00 44.16 23.96
N PRO A 815 -18.83 45.14 24.41
CA PRO A 815 -19.70 45.89 23.51
C PRO A 815 -18.96 46.54 22.34
N ARG A 816 -17.70 46.98 22.52
CA ARG A 816 -16.88 47.57 21.43
C ARG A 816 -16.56 46.53 20.36
N VAL A 817 -16.19 45.32 20.76
CA VAL A 817 -15.97 44.19 19.83
C VAL A 817 -17.25 43.87 19.06
N ALA A 818 -18.39 43.84 19.76
CA ALA A 818 -19.68 43.58 19.13
C ALA A 818 -20.09 44.68 18.14
N VAL A 819 -19.81 45.96 18.44
CA VAL A 819 -20.02 47.07 17.50
C VAL A 819 -19.14 46.89 16.25
N ALA A 820 -17.84 46.66 16.43
CA ALA A 820 -16.92 46.42 15.32
C ALA A 820 -17.38 45.25 14.42
N ALA A 821 -17.80 44.14 15.03
CA ALA A 821 -18.34 42.98 14.31
C ALA A 821 -19.68 43.28 13.62
N ALA A 822 -20.50 44.18 14.19
CA ALA A 822 -21.77 44.62 13.63
C ALA A 822 -21.59 45.59 12.46
N GLU A 823 -20.52 46.39 12.45
CA GLU A 823 -20.17 47.29 11.35
C GLU A 823 -19.44 46.60 10.19
N ASN A 824 -18.87 45.41 10.43
CA ASN A 824 -18.14 44.67 9.41
C ASN A 824 -19.04 44.28 8.22
N GLY A 825 -18.79 44.92 7.07
CA GLY A 825 -19.52 44.67 5.83
C GLY A 825 -18.91 43.61 4.91
N GLN A 826 -17.80 42.97 5.30
CA GLN A 826 -17.08 41.99 4.48
C GLN A 826 -17.60 40.58 4.71
N PHE A 827 -17.90 40.24 5.96
CA PHE A 827 -18.61 39.01 6.32
C PHE A 827 -19.49 39.26 7.56
N PRO A 828 -20.47 38.37 7.85
CA PRO A 828 -21.33 38.50 9.03
C PRO A 828 -20.61 38.26 10.37
N ALA A 829 -19.62 39.09 10.74
CA ALA A 829 -18.79 38.89 11.93
C ALA A 829 -19.61 38.81 13.22
N LEU A 830 -20.62 39.68 13.37
CA LEU A 830 -21.53 39.63 14.52
C LEU A 830 -22.29 38.30 14.61
N LYS A 831 -22.64 37.68 13.48
CA LYS A 831 -23.28 36.36 13.48
C LYS A 831 -22.34 35.28 14.01
N ILE A 832 -21.06 35.35 13.69
CA ILE A 832 -20.06 34.43 14.24
C ILE A 832 -19.97 34.58 15.76
N LEU A 833 -19.96 35.81 16.28
CA LEU A 833 -19.96 36.06 17.73
C LEU A 833 -21.21 35.51 18.42
N LEU A 834 -22.40 35.75 17.83
CA LEU A 834 -23.68 35.31 18.41
C LEU A 834 -23.84 33.78 18.44
N GLN A 835 -23.22 33.09 17.48
CA GLN A 835 -23.33 31.63 17.32
C GLN A 835 -22.17 30.87 17.96
N ALA A 836 -21.16 31.56 18.47
CA ALA A 836 -20.02 30.92 19.14
C ALA A 836 -20.43 30.38 20.52
N GLU A 837 -20.17 29.09 20.76
CA GLU A 837 -20.51 28.44 22.03
C GLU A 837 -19.69 28.99 23.20
N GLY A 838 -20.39 29.36 24.29
CA GLY A 838 -19.76 29.85 25.53
C GLY A 838 -19.31 31.30 25.49
N ILE A 839 -19.70 32.07 24.45
CA ILE A 839 -19.42 33.50 24.34
C ILE A 839 -20.67 34.30 24.75
N GLU A 840 -20.54 35.09 25.81
CA GLU A 840 -21.58 36.04 26.23
C GLU A 840 -21.05 37.47 26.16
N PHE A 841 -21.88 38.38 25.64
CA PHE A 841 -21.61 39.81 25.60
C PHE A 841 -22.93 40.60 25.66
N GLU A 842 -22.85 41.84 26.13
CA GLU A 842 -24.01 42.73 26.21
C GLU A 842 -24.35 43.33 24.84
N VAL A 843 -25.62 43.21 24.42
CA VAL A 843 -26.13 43.86 23.21
C VAL A 843 -26.57 45.29 23.54
N THR A 844 -25.69 46.27 23.33
CA THR A 844 -25.99 47.69 23.54
C THR A 844 -26.76 48.30 22.36
N ASN A 845 -27.38 49.47 22.55
CA ASN A 845 -28.05 50.20 21.45
C ASN A 845 -27.10 50.50 20.28
N GLU A 846 -25.80 50.71 20.57
CA GLU A 846 -24.77 50.95 19.56
C GLU A 846 -24.56 49.73 18.65
N VAL A 847 -24.54 48.50 19.19
CA VAL A 847 -24.46 47.25 18.41
C VAL A 847 -25.66 47.13 17.47
N VAL A 848 -26.85 47.47 17.95
CA VAL A 848 -28.09 47.39 17.18
C VAL A 848 -28.11 48.45 16.06
N VAL A 849 -27.66 49.68 16.34
CA VAL A 849 -27.52 50.75 15.33
C VAL A 849 -26.47 50.39 14.29
N ALA A 850 -25.32 49.85 14.70
CA ALA A 850 -24.27 49.36 13.82
C ALA A 850 -24.79 48.26 12.87
N ALA A 851 -25.45 47.24 13.42
CA ALA A 851 -26.08 46.17 12.64
C ALA A 851 -27.16 46.72 11.68
N ALA A 852 -27.91 47.75 12.09
CA ALA A 852 -28.90 48.40 11.25
C ALA A 852 -28.29 49.17 10.08
N ARG A 853 -27.06 49.70 10.25
CA ARG A 853 -26.29 50.36 9.19
C ARG A 853 -25.54 49.39 8.27
N ASN A 854 -25.35 48.14 8.70
CA ASN A 854 -24.62 47.16 7.90
C ASN A 854 -25.35 46.85 6.59
N ARG A 855 -24.63 46.83 5.47
CA ARG A 855 -25.22 46.50 4.16
C ARG A 855 -25.67 45.04 4.07
N GLU A 856 -25.05 44.15 4.86
CA GLU A 856 -25.39 42.75 4.94
C GLU A 856 -26.61 42.53 5.84
N LYS A 857 -27.78 42.41 5.21
CA LYS A 857 -29.08 42.35 5.90
C LYS A 857 -29.20 41.21 6.91
N SER A 858 -28.50 40.10 6.67
CA SER A 858 -28.54 38.93 7.53
C SER A 858 -27.97 39.18 8.93
N VAL A 859 -27.08 40.17 9.10
CA VAL A 859 -26.50 40.54 10.41
C VAL A 859 -27.59 41.00 11.36
N LEU A 860 -28.41 41.96 10.93
CA LEU A 860 -29.50 42.51 11.73
C LEU A 860 -30.57 41.45 12.03
N VAL A 861 -30.94 40.64 11.03
CA VAL A 861 -31.91 39.55 11.21
C VAL A 861 -31.43 38.54 12.25
N THR A 862 -30.16 38.14 12.17
CA THR A 862 -29.57 37.18 13.12
C THR A 862 -29.54 37.76 14.53
N LEU A 863 -29.17 39.03 14.68
CA LEU A 863 -29.15 39.71 15.98
C LEU A 863 -30.54 39.68 16.65
N PHE A 864 -31.60 39.98 15.91
CA PHE A 864 -32.97 39.89 16.44
C PHE A 864 -33.42 38.45 16.72
N LYS A 865 -33.01 37.50 15.89
CA LYS A 865 -33.36 36.08 16.08
C LYS A 865 -32.74 35.52 17.37
N GLU A 866 -31.46 35.77 17.60
CA GLU A 866 -30.72 35.19 18.72
C GLU A 866 -30.89 35.99 20.04
N ARG A 867 -30.97 37.32 19.95
CA ARG A 867 -30.97 38.22 21.13
C ARG A 867 -32.12 39.24 21.15
N GLY A 868 -33.19 38.99 20.39
CA GLY A 868 -34.32 39.95 20.24
C GLY A 868 -34.99 40.38 21.55
N TYR A 869 -34.88 39.60 22.63
CA TYR A 869 -35.49 39.93 23.93
C TYR A 869 -34.73 41.04 24.69
N GLU A 870 -33.46 41.25 24.34
CA GLU A 870 -32.58 42.26 24.94
C GLU A 870 -32.66 43.60 24.20
N ILE A 871 -33.13 43.59 22.95
CA ILE A 871 -33.06 44.74 22.04
C ILE A 871 -34.22 45.71 22.26
N ARG A 872 -33.88 46.98 22.49
CA ARG A 872 -34.83 48.10 22.44
C ARG A 872 -34.64 48.88 21.14
N LEU A 873 -35.68 48.94 20.32
CA LEU A 873 -35.69 49.75 19.11
C LEU A 873 -35.74 51.23 19.48
N THR A 874 -34.75 52.00 19.02
CA THR A 874 -34.72 53.46 19.15
C THR A 874 -35.01 54.13 17.81
N ARG A 875 -35.34 55.44 17.84
CA ARG A 875 -35.52 56.24 16.61
C ARG A 875 -34.27 56.17 15.73
N GLU A 876 -33.09 56.24 16.35
CA GLU A 876 -31.80 56.15 15.68
C GLU A 876 -31.62 54.82 14.93
N THR A 877 -32.02 53.69 15.54
CA THR A 877 -31.99 52.37 14.89
C THR A 877 -32.85 52.34 13.62
N LEU A 878 -34.05 52.93 13.68
CA LEU A 878 -35.02 52.94 12.58
C LEU A 878 -34.57 53.86 11.44
N GLU A 879 -33.99 55.01 11.77
CA GLU A 879 -33.38 55.92 10.80
C GLU A 879 -32.14 55.30 10.13
N ALA A 880 -31.27 54.64 10.90
CA ALA A 880 -30.13 53.88 10.40
C ALA A 880 -30.54 52.76 9.43
N ALA A 881 -31.54 51.96 9.80
CA ALA A 881 -32.09 50.90 8.95
C ALA A 881 -32.72 51.45 7.67
N LYS A 882 -33.34 52.64 7.73
CA LYS A 882 -33.90 53.34 6.57
C LYS A 882 -32.81 53.80 5.61
N GLY A 883 -31.74 54.40 6.12
CA GLY A 883 -30.62 54.91 5.32
C GLY A 883 -29.91 53.83 4.49
N ASN A 884 -29.85 52.60 4.98
CA ASN A 884 -29.15 51.47 4.32
C ASN A 884 -30.08 50.38 3.75
N GLY A 885 -31.39 50.63 3.65
CA GLY A 885 -32.33 49.69 3.00
C GLY A 885 -32.62 48.40 3.79
N ASN A 886 -32.45 48.44 5.11
CA ASN A 886 -32.69 47.33 6.05
C ASN A 886 -34.07 47.35 6.71
N ILE A 887 -34.96 48.28 6.34
CA ILE A 887 -36.33 48.38 6.89
C ILE A 887 -37.10 47.06 6.81
N LEU A 888 -36.97 46.32 5.70
CA LEU A 888 -37.65 45.03 5.54
C LEU A 888 -37.11 43.97 6.51
N ALA A 889 -35.82 44.01 6.86
CA ALA A 889 -35.22 43.13 7.85
C ALA A 889 -35.73 43.46 9.27
N VAL A 890 -35.84 44.74 9.61
CA VAL A 890 -36.45 45.20 10.87
C VAL A 890 -37.91 44.76 10.96
N ARG A 891 -38.69 44.94 9.88
CA ARG A 891 -40.10 44.52 9.82
C ARG A 891 -40.24 43.01 9.98
N ARG A 892 -39.43 42.22 9.27
CA ARG A 892 -39.44 40.75 9.36
C ARG A 892 -39.04 40.25 10.75
N ALA A 893 -38.03 40.87 11.36
CA ALA A 893 -37.62 40.57 12.73
C ALA A 893 -38.71 40.89 13.77
N ILE A 894 -39.45 42.00 13.61
CA ILE A 894 -40.59 42.35 14.46
C ILE A 894 -41.76 41.36 14.26
N GLU A 895 -41.99 40.91 13.01
CA GLU A 895 -43.01 39.92 12.66
C GLU A 895 -42.67 38.51 13.16
N GLU A 896 -41.40 38.10 13.14
CA GLU A 896 -40.93 36.83 13.73
C GLU A 896 -40.90 36.89 15.27
N ALA A 897 -40.61 38.05 15.86
CA ALA A 897 -40.67 38.30 17.31
C ALA A 897 -42.08 38.49 17.88
N ARG A 898 -43.14 38.09 17.15
CA ARG A 898 -44.57 38.23 17.52
C ARG A 898 -44.94 37.64 18.91
N SER A 899 -44.05 36.89 19.57
CA SER A 899 -44.21 36.43 20.95
C SER A 899 -43.80 37.44 22.05
N MET A 900 -43.12 38.56 21.74
CA MET A 900 -42.57 39.46 22.77
C MET A 900 -43.28 40.82 22.87
N ALA A 901 -43.94 41.05 24.00
CA ALA A 901 -44.82 42.21 24.24
C ALA A 901 -44.13 43.59 24.19
N ARG A 902 -42.81 43.67 24.41
CA ARG A 902 -42.06 44.94 24.49
C ARG A 902 -41.81 45.60 23.14
N MET A 903 -41.66 44.85 22.04
CA MET A 903 -41.39 45.41 20.71
C MET A 903 -42.63 46.01 20.03
N ARG A 904 -43.85 45.66 20.49
CA ARG A 904 -45.13 46.20 19.96
C ARG A 904 -45.31 47.69 20.24
N ALA A 905 -44.81 48.17 21.38
CA ALA A 905 -44.98 49.57 21.80
C ALA A 905 -44.08 50.53 21.00
N ALA A 906 -42.86 50.11 20.64
CA ALA A 906 -41.94 50.94 19.86
C ALA A 906 -42.37 51.09 18.39
N TRP A 907 -42.91 50.03 17.77
CA TRP A 907 -43.40 50.09 16.38
C TRP A 907 -44.59 51.03 16.20
N ARG A 908 -45.55 51.01 17.14
CA ARG A 908 -46.72 51.90 17.15
C ARG A 908 -46.41 53.38 17.37
N ILE A 909 -45.21 53.72 17.84
CA ILE A 909 -44.74 55.11 18.01
C ILE A 909 -44.05 55.61 16.74
N TRP A 910 -43.63 54.70 15.85
CA TRP A 910 -42.92 55.02 14.62
C TRP A 910 -43.83 55.05 13.39
N GLU A 911 -44.81 54.16 13.32
CA GLU A 911 -45.95 54.22 12.39
C GLU A 911 -46.77 55.49 12.62
#